data_AF-A0A945X5M6-F1
#
_entry.id   AF-A0A945X5M6-F1
#
_cell.length_a   1.000
_cell.length_b   1.000
_cell.length_c   1.000
_cell.angle_alpha   90.00
_cell.angle_beta   90.00
_cell.angle_gamma   90.00
#
_symmetry.space_group_name_H-M   'P 1'
#
loop_
_entity.id
_entity.type
_entity.pdbx_description
1 polymer ?
#
loop_
_entity_poly.entity_id
_entity_poly.type
_entity_poly.pdbx_seq_one_letter_code
_entity_poly.pdbx_strand_id
1 'polypeptide(L)'
;MQNTTARVFSITGFFILAAMAHTVAKPAKLYVSPVGNDAWSGAKRTRVLGHFGTNGPFATLERARDEIRERRKAGALSGEGVEVELQAGTYVLTSTFELSEADSGTTGSPVVYRAREGRTVRLVGGMRVPPLQPVTDQAILKILPPKAHGHVLTTDLTSLGIEEFGSPNPTAQGCEVFWDHTPMTLARWPNHDFTRVKGVAEKEVDVCRGTMGSRVGRVVYDDDHVARWKDEPDGWVNGFWFWDWAEQAHPIASINADTKTLEVAKPYHRYGYRKRQWFYGFNLLCELDAPGEYYIDREAGKLYAWPPEGQSADEAVFLSSLKHVVTMTDASHITLHGLTIEACRGTAVVIKGGTGSRIEACTLRNTGNRAVTVTGGANHTVFGCDISETANGSVTLTGGDRKTLTRSDHVLENCWIRRYGRLKRTFCTSVSLQGVGQTARRNLIHDAPYIAIWFGGNDHIIELNEIHSVCLEANDSGAIYAGRAWDKRGTSIRHNYVHDVVGFEGRGCNGIYLDDMFSGTEVTGNIVVRVPRAFLIGGGRDNLLTNNVIVDCKYGMHIDNRGLGWAKASVPGSMTKQLRAMPYENELWRRRYPALAGTLDDEPGSPKGNIVDRNISVNSQFDRMCAQAEEFGHIGRNLIGEDPLFVDANNNDYRLRPESPALKLGFQPIPTDRIGVYRHPLRATWPVRHAVRLPEGVDQPHSPSLPPKEAVAQGPKPLFKAGRQNTTIAIDGTIKPGEWKTGGSRKAFAIEQKLDRSKVTPPSRAWICWDNDALYVAVDTDTASKTPLKQEAKWGSSDAVEVAIQNPSKGKRAPILVLRGYPCGTFESSGEAGAPKADVAKAGKDVQFAVQVAGAGRWTTEWRIPFASLGIDPTTTKKINFNLTSRQSARRLWLLLVGPLDLATWDVRNGAILELVD
;
A
#
# COMPACT_ATOMS: atom_id res chain seq x y z
N MET A 1 -4.72 72.97 -0.23
CA MET A 1 -5.14 72.13 -1.38
C MET A 1 -4.27 70.89 -1.39
N GLN A 2 -4.89 69.75 -1.68
CA GLN A 2 -4.38 68.38 -1.57
C GLN A 2 -3.02 68.16 -2.23
N ASN A 3 -2.15 67.36 -1.61
CA ASN A 3 -1.76 66.06 -2.19
C ASN A 3 -0.91 65.21 -1.24
N THR A 4 -1.26 63.93 -1.25
CA THR A 4 -0.72 62.77 -0.55
C THR A 4 0.68 62.42 -1.04
N THR A 5 1.59 62.12 -0.11
CA THR A 5 2.82 61.35 -0.40
C THR A 5 3.13 60.40 0.75
N ALA A 6 3.37 59.14 0.40
CA ALA A 6 3.86 58.09 1.27
C ALA A 6 5.26 58.40 1.82
N ARG A 7 5.56 57.93 3.04
CA ARG A 7 6.84 57.31 3.41
C ARG A 7 6.83 56.80 4.87
N VAL A 8 7.09 55.49 4.98
CA VAL A 8 8.02 54.82 5.91
C VAL A 8 8.31 55.54 7.22
N PHE A 9 7.81 54.98 8.34
CA PHE A 9 8.40 55.18 9.65
C PHE A 9 8.82 53.84 10.24
N SER A 10 10.14 53.67 10.31
CA SER A 10 10.82 52.71 11.18
C SER A 10 10.71 53.25 12.61
N ILE A 11 10.10 52.49 13.53
CA ILE A 11 10.15 52.79 14.96
C ILE A 11 10.70 51.57 15.69
N THR A 12 11.95 51.73 16.10
CA THR A 12 12.70 50.93 17.05
C THR A 12 12.00 51.01 18.41
N GLY A 13 11.38 49.91 18.85
CA GLY A 13 10.80 49.77 20.18
C GLY A 13 11.61 48.80 21.02
N PHE A 14 12.42 49.34 21.93
CA PHE A 14 13.13 48.62 22.99
C PHE A 14 12.11 47.87 23.88
N PHE A 15 11.97 46.55 23.71
CA PHE A 15 11.42 45.71 24.78
C PHE A 15 12.59 45.26 25.65
N ILE A 16 12.66 45.85 26.85
CA ILE A 16 13.47 45.33 27.96
C ILE A 16 12.91 43.93 28.25
N LEU A 17 13.57 42.89 27.72
CA LEU A 17 13.41 41.54 28.21
C LEU A 17 13.98 41.54 29.64
N ALA A 18 13.11 41.67 30.63
CA ALA A 18 13.40 41.18 31.96
C ALA A 18 13.55 39.65 31.82
N ALA A 19 14.78 39.19 31.60
CA ALA A 19 15.14 37.80 31.71
C ALA A 19 14.95 37.38 33.17
N MET A 20 13.73 37.04 33.55
CA MET A 20 13.51 36.19 34.71
C MET A 20 14.06 34.82 34.34
N ALA A 21 15.35 34.62 34.63
CA ALA A 21 15.95 33.31 34.74
C ALA A 21 15.11 32.52 35.75
N HIS A 22 14.11 31.79 35.25
CA HIS A 22 13.45 30.76 36.03
C HIS A 22 14.53 29.72 36.28
N THR A 23 15.16 29.78 37.45
CA THR A 23 15.93 28.67 37.99
C THR A 23 14.99 27.48 38.04
N VAL A 24 15.06 26.60 37.05
CA VAL A 24 14.33 25.34 37.05
C VAL A 24 14.86 24.57 38.26
N ALA A 25 14.04 24.47 39.30
CA ALA A 25 14.36 23.70 40.49
C ALA A 25 14.73 22.27 40.07
N LYS A 26 15.77 21.70 40.68
CA LYS A 26 16.21 20.33 40.35
C LYS A 26 15.03 19.38 40.62
N PRO A 27 14.74 18.43 39.71
CA PRO A 27 13.61 17.54 39.93
C PRO A 27 13.82 16.71 41.20
N ALA A 28 12.74 16.49 41.94
CA ALA A 28 12.73 15.55 43.06
C ALA A 28 13.07 14.15 42.53
N LYS A 29 13.96 13.43 43.22
CA LYS A 29 14.42 12.10 42.78
C LYS A 29 13.86 10.99 43.65
N LEU A 30 13.33 9.97 42.98
CA LEU A 30 12.93 8.69 43.56
C LEU A 30 13.69 7.56 42.86
N TYR A 31 13.93 6.46 43.58
CA TYR A 31 14.67 5.31 43.07
C TYR A 31 13.85 4.04 43.24
N VAL A 32 13.85 3.20 42.20
CA VAL A 32 13.21 1.88 42.19
C VAL A 32 14.25 0.82 41.83
N SER A 33 14.24 -0.34 42.48
CA SER A 33 15.23 -1.42 42.28
C SER A 33 14.58 -2.80 42.39
N PRO A 34 15.00 -3.81 41.60
CA PRO A 34 14.49 -5.18 41.75
C PRO A 34 14.82 -5.81 43.11
N VAL A 35 15.81 -5.26 43.83
CA VAL A 35 16.18 -5.65 45.20
C VAL A 35 15.77 -4.58 46.24
N GLY A 36 14.85 -3.69 45.85
CA GLY A 36 14.30 -2.64 46.71
C GLY A 36 13.26 -3.17 47.69
N ASN A 37 12.64 -2.25 48.44
CA ASN A 37 11.56 -2.57 49.36
C ASN A 37 10.57 -1.39 49.41
N ASP A 38 9.28 -1.65 49.23
CA ASP A 38 8.25 -0.60 49.20
C ASP A 38 7.97 0.04 50.56
N ALA A 39 8.47 -0.56 51.65
CA ALA A 39 8.51 0.06 52.97
C ALA A 39 9.65 1.08 53.14
N TRP A 40 10.55 1.24 52.15
CA TRP A 40 11.61 2.24 52.18
C TRP A 40 11.16 3.61 51.65
N SER A 41 11.99 4.63 51.84
CA SER A 41 11.67 6.03 51.48
C SER A 41 11.70 6.35 49.99
N GLY A 42 12.36 5.52 49.17
CA GLY A 42 12.65 5.78 47.77
C GLY A 42 13.64 6.93 47.52
N ALA A 43 14.14 7.61 48.57
CA ALA A 43 14.95 8.83 48.45
C ALA A 43 16.45 8.56 48.23
N LYS A 44 16.89 7.31 48.37
CA LYS A 44 18.28 6.88 48.20
C LYS A 44 18.38 5.76 47.18
N ARG A 45 19.40 5.84 46.33
CA ARG A 45 19.69 4.81 45.31
C ARG A 45 20.07 3.48 45.95
N THR A 46 20.79 3.47 47.05
CA THR A 46 21.21 2.24 47.73
C THR A 46 20.69 2.22 49.16
N ARG A 47 20.47 1.02 49.70
CA ARG A 47 20.28 0.86 51.14
C ARG A 47 21.51 1.35 51.89
N VAL A 48 21.31 2.10 52.97
CA VAL A 48 22.41 2.48 53.87
C VAL A 48 22.71 1.28 54.78
N LEU A 49 23.85 0.61 54.57
CA LEU A 49 24.33 -0.48 55.43
C LEU A 49 24.69 0.07 56.82
N GLY A 50 24.27 -0.62 57.89
CA GLY A 50 24.54 -0.20 59.27
C GLY A 50 23.49 0.72 59.91
N HIS A 51 22.40 1.02 59.22
CA HIS A 51 21.20 1.64 59.80
C HIS A 51 20.04 0.63 59.79
N PHE A 52 19.33 0.49 60.91
CA PHE A 52 18.03 -0.21 60.98
C PHE A 52 16.89 0.57 60.28
N GLY A 53 17.23 1.57 59.46
CA GLY A 53 16.28 2.50 58.86
C GLY A 53 15.67 2.03 57.54
N THR A 54 14.50 2.56 57.22
CA THR A 54 13.72 2.37 55.98
C THR A 54 14.20 3.30 54.85
N ASN A 55 15.52 3.46 54.65
CA ASN A 55 16.06 4.44 53.69
C ASN A 55 16.82 3.75 52.54
N GLY A 56 16.15 3.60 51.40
CA GLY A 56 16.63 2.91 50.20
C GLY A 56 15.61 3.00 49.04
N PRO A 57 15.84 2.32 47.91
CA PRO A 57 14.95 2.36 46.76
C PRO A 57 13.65 1.57 46.99
N PHE A 58 12.55 2.01 46.39
CA PHE A 58 11.33 1.21 46.31
C PHE A 58 11.56 -0.07 45.50
N ALA A 59 10.71 -1.08 45.70
CA ALA A 59 10.68 -2.28 44.88
C ALA A 59 9.87 -2.07 43.59
N THR A 60 8.78 -1.30 43.66
CA THR A 60 7.78 -1.19 42.59
C THR A 60 7.64 0.22 42.01
N LEU A 61 7.12 0.31 40.78
CA LEU A 61 6.79 1.59 40.15
C LEU A 61 5.54 2.21 40.81
N GLU A 62 4.60 1.36 41.22
CA GLU A 62 3.36 1.71 41.90
C GLU A 62 3.65 2.49 43.18
N ARG A 63 4.58 1.99 44.00
CA ARG A 63 4.96 2.70 45.23
C ARG A 63 5.59 4.05 44.93
N ALA A 64 6.43 4.16 43.89
CA ALA A 64 7.01 5.43 43.48
C ALA A 64 5.93 6.43 43.00
N ARG A 65 4.95 5.97 42.21
CA ARG A 65 3.79 6.78 41.81
C ARG A 65 3.01 7.28 43.02
N ASP A 66 2.71 6.38 43.96
CA ASP A 66 1.90 6.71 45.13
C ASP A 66 2.63 7.71 46.05
N GLU A 67 3.96 7.57 46.19
CA GLU A 67 4.80 8.56 46.88
C GLU A 67 4.74 9.95 46.21
N ILE A 68 4.72 10.01 44.86
CA ILE A 68 4.56 11.29 44.14
C ILE A 68 3.22 11.93 44.50
N ARG A 69 2.13 11.15 44.51
CA ARG A 69 0.79 11.62 44.87
C ARG A 69 0.75 12.15 46.30
N GLU A 70 1.36 11.42 47.24
CA GLU A 70 1.46 11.82 48.65
C GLU A 70 2.24 13.13 48.81
N ARG A 71 3.41 13.26 48.16
CA ARG A 71 4.21 14.49 48.21
C ARG A 71 3.50 15.68 47.59
N ARG A 72 2.76 15.49 46.49
CA ARG A 72 1.93 16.56 45.89
C ARG A 72 0.86 17.02 46.85
N LYS A 73 0.12 16.09 47.46
CA LYS A 73 -0.93 16.39 48.43
C LYS A 73 -0.38 17.14 49.65
N ALA A 74 0.84 16.82 50.07
CA ALA A 74 1.53 17.50 51.17
C ALA A 74 2.16 18.85 50.79
N GLY A 75 2.10 19.28 49.51
CA GLY A 75 2.78 20.48 49.04
C GLY A 75 4.31 20.38 49.01
N ALA A 76 4.85 19.16 49.12
CA ALA A 76 6.29 18.88 49.17
C ALA A 76 6.96 18.83 47.78
N LEU A 77 6.19 19.02 46.70
CA LEU A 77 6.68 19.19 45.34
C LEU A 77 6.34 20.62 44.89
N SER A 78 7.24 21.56 45.19
CA SER A 78 7.06 23.02 45.04
C SER A 78 7.22 23.50 43.60
N GLY A 79 6.51 22.89 42.65
CA GLY A 79 6.61 23.21 41.23
C GLY A 79 7.88 22.66 40.56
N GLU A 80 8.64 21.80 41.22
CA GLU A 80 9.72 21.02 40.61
C GLU A 80 9.18 19.75 39.93
N GLY A 81 9.81 19.31 38.85
CA GLY A 81 9.49 18.03 38.21
C GLY A 81 9.89 16.84 39.10
N VAL A 82 9.53 15.62 38.69
CA VAL A 82 9.94 14.40 39.39
C VAL A 82 10.68 13.47 38.43
N GLU A 83 11.81 12.93 38.88
CA GLU A 83 12.55 11.87 38.21
C GLU A 83 12.50 10.59 39.05
N VAL A 84 11.92 9.53 38.49
CA VAL A 84 11.94 8.17 39.03
C VAL A 84 13.00 7.38 38.26
N GLU A 85 14.15 7.12 38.88
CA GLU A 85 15.23 6.32 38.31
C GLU A 85 15.03 4.84 38.64
N LEU A 86 14.86 4.01 37.61
CA LEU A 86 14.81 2.56 37.71
C LEU A 86 16.22 1.98 37.57
N GLN A 87 16.61 1.12 38.50
CA GLN A 87 17.89 0.42 38.46
C GLN A 87 17.88 -0.73 37.49
N ALA A 88 19.09 -1.18 37.11
CA ALA A 88 19.28 -2.28 36.18
C ALA A 88 18.56 -3.56 36.67
N GLY A 89 17.87 -4.23 35.75
CA GLY A 89 17.26 -5.53 36.00
C GLY A 89 15.89 -5.69 35.35
N THR A 90 15.26 -6.82 35.69
CA THR A 90 13.95 -7.22 35.18
C THR A 90 12.89 -7.00 36.24
N TYR A 91 11.88 -6.21 35.89
CA TYR A 91 10.69 -5.94 36.69
C TYR A 91 9.53 -6.72 36.07
N VAL A 92 9.23 -7.88 36.65
CA VAL A 92 8.06 -8.68 36.29
C VAL A 92 6.85 -8.04 36.95
N LEU A 93 5.95 -7.48 36.14
CA LEU A 93 4.78 -6.77 36.66
C LEU A 93 3.64 -7.75 36.92
N THR A 94 3.01 -7.62 38.08
CA THR A 94 1.83 -8.40 38.47
C THR A 94 0.52 -7.75 38.02
N SER A 95 0.54 -6.46 37.70
CA SER A 95 -0.57 -5.69 37.16
C SER A 95 -0.06 -4.61 36.19
N THR A 96 -0.97 -4.04 35.39
CA THR A 96 -0.64 -2.91 34.53
C THR A 96 -0.24 -1.69 35.37
N PHE A 97 0.86 -1.03 35.01
CA PHE A 97 1.26 0.22 35.66
C PHE A 97 0.36 1.36 35.17
N GLU A 98 -0.58 1.78 36.02
CA GLU A 98 -1.59 2.79 35.70
C GLU A 98 -1.20 4.19 36.19
N LEU A 99 -1.31 5.15 35.29
CA LEU A 99 -1.11 6.58 35.53
C LEU A 99 -2.38 7.33 35.12
N SER A 100 -2.87 8.21 35.99
CA SER A 100 -4.06 9.03 35.77
C SER A 100 -3.74 10.53 35.76
N GLU A 101 -4.76 11.37 35.62
CA GLU A 101 -4.63 12.83 35.76
C GLU A 101 -3.87 13.22 37.04
N ALA A 102 -4.07 12.50 38.16
CA ALA A 102 -3.39 12.74 39.44
C ALA A 102 -1.85 12.61 39.35
N ASP A 103 -1.35 11.91 38.35
CA ASP A 103 0.07 11.67 38.11
C ASP A 103 0.70 12.68 37.15
N SER A 104 -0.11 13.59 36.57
CA SER A 104 0.35 14.57 35.59
C SER A 104 1.44 15.49 36.11
N GLY A 105 2.45 15.76 35.29
CA GLY A 105 3.35 16.89 35.46
C GLY A 105 2.81 18.15 34.78
N THR A 106 3.70 19.12 34.58
CA THR A 106 3.47 20.27 33.70
C THR A 106 4.60 20.38 32.67
N THR A 107 4.47 21.26 31.68
CA THR A 107 5.55 21.54 30.72
C THR A 107 6.87 21.93 31.41
N GLY A 108 6.81 22.68 32.51
CA GLY A 108 7.99 23.09 33.28
C GLY A 108 8.45 22.07 34.33
N SER A 109 7.57 21.15 34.72
CA SER A 109 7.74 20.25 35.87
C SER A 109 7.21 18.85 35.53
N PRO A 110 7.82 18.15 34.55
CA PRO A 110 7.34 16.86 34.10
C PRO A 110 7.59 15.75 35.14
N VAL A 111 6.90 14.61 34.98
CA VAL A 111 7.22 13.37 35.70
C VAL A 111 7.93 12.43 34.74
N VAL A 112 9.13 11.98 35.08
CA VAL A 112 9.98 11.17 34.22
C VAL A 112 10.27 9.84 34.90
N TYR A 113 9.80 8.73 34.32
CA TYR A 113 10.21 7.38 34.67
C TYR A 113 11.32 6.96 33.72
N ARG A 114 12.54 6.77 34.24
CA ARG A 114 13.72 6.54 33.40
C ARG A 114 14.52 5.32 33.82
N ALA A 115 15.07 4.62 32.83
CA ALA A 115 16.17 3.71 33.09
C ALA A 115 17.40 4.47 33.61
N ARG A 116 18.16 3.82 34.49
CA ARG A 116 19.50 4.27 34.86
C ARG A 116 20.37 4.33 33.61
N GLU A 117 21.10 5.43 33.46
CA GLU A 117 21.94 5.69 32.31
C GLU A 117 22.94 4.55 32.02
N GLY A 118 22.97 4.10 30.76
CA GLY A 118 23.82 3.00 30.30
C GLY A 118 23.47 1.62 30.85
N ARG A 119 22.28 1.45 31.47
CA ARG A 119 21.83 0.18 32.05
C ARG A 119 20.50 -0.26 31.46
N THR A 120 20.33 -1.56 31.32
CA THR A 120 19.09 -2.17 30.83
C THR A 120 18.08 -2.31 31.97
N VAL A 121 16.88 -1.76 31.76
CA VAL A 121 15.71 -1.91 32.62
C VAL A 121 14.59 -2.53 31.79
N ARG A 122 14.13 -3.73 32.18
CA ARG A 122 13.05 -4.46 31.50
C ARG A 122 11.78 -4.39 32.34
N LEU A 123 10.71 -3.84 31.78
CA LEU A 123 9.35 -3.96 32.28
C LEU A 123 8.68 -5.09 31.52
N VAL A 124 8.44 -6.20 32.20
CA VAL A 124 7.96 -7.45 31.61
C VAL A 124 6.51 -7.67 32.04
N GLY A 125 5.59 -7.65 31.07
CA GLY A 125 4.16 -7.91 31.29
C GLY A 125 3.77 -9.39 31.22
N GLY A 126 4.75 -10.29 31.33
CA GLY A 126 4.58 -11.73 31.33
C GLY A 126 5.12 -12.35 32.62
N MET A 127 4.72 -13.58 32.91
CA MET A 127 5.16 -14.32 34.08
C MET A 127 6.31 -15.25 33.72
N ARG A 128 7.27 -15.38 34.63
CA ARG A 128 8.35 -16.35 34.47
C ARG A 128 7.77 -17.76 34.65
N VAL A 129 7.99 -18.60 33.67
CA VAL A 129 7.54 -19.99 33.64
C VAL A 129 8.47 -20.86 34.51
N PRO A 130 7.96 -21.91 35.19
CA PRO A 130 8.81 -22.82 35.94
C PRO A 130 9.84 -23.53 35.03
N PRO A 131 10.94 -24.08 35.60
CA PRO A 131 11.94 -24.79 34.80
C PRO A 131 11.33 -25.93 33.99
N LEU A 132 11.61 -25.96 32.69
CA LEU A 132 11.10 -27.00 31.81
C LEU A 132 11.93 -28.28 31.94
N GLN A 133 11.30 -29.43 31.71
CA GLN A 133 11.91 -30.76 31.78
C GLN A 133 11.68 -31.52 30.47
N PRO A 134 12.56 -32.45 30.08
CA PRO A 134 12.34 -33.27 28.88
C PRO A 134 11.00 -34.01 28.91
N VAL A 135 10.31 -34.07 27.76
CA VAL A 135 9.07 -34.85 27.64
C VAL A 135 9.40 -36.35 27.72
N THR A 136 8.83 -37.03 28.72
CA THR A 136 8.95 -38.49 28.90
C THR A 136 7.62 -39.24 28.77
N ASP A 137 6.50 -38.51 28.71
CA ASP A 137 5.16 -39.09 28.58
C ASP A 137 4.99 -39.79 27.22
N GLN A 138 4.73 -41.10 27.26
CA GLN A 138 4.61 -41.94 26.07
C GLN A 138 3.38 -41.60 25.21
N ALA A 139 2.31 -41.04 25.79
CA ALA A 139 1.16 -40.59 25.02
C ALA A 139 1.51 -39.35 24.19
N ILE A 140 2.23 -38.40 24.79
CA ILE A 140 2.69 -37.18 24.11
C ILE A 140 3.76 -37.50 23.06
N LEU A 141 4.72 -38.37 23.37
CA LEU A 141 5.77 -38.79 22.41
C LEU A 141 5.18 -39.47 21.16
N LYS A 142 4.02 -40.12 21.25
CA LYS A 142 3.32 -40.67 20.09
C LYS A 142 2.69 -39.62 19.18
N ILE A 143 2.34 -38.45 19.72
CA ILE A 143 1.78 -37.32 18.97
C ILE A 143 2.90 -36.51 18.33
N LEU A 144 3.98 -36.29 19.08
CA LEU A 144 5.14 -35.51 18.63
C LEU A 144 5.82 -36.18 17.41
N PRO A 145 6.26 -35.38 16.42
CA PRO A 145 7.14 -35.85 15.35
C PRO A 145 8.39 -36.54 15.92
N PRO A 146 8.85 -37.66 15.33
CA PRO A 146 10.03 -38.37 15.83
C PRO A 146 11.28 -37.49 15.96
N LYS A 147 11.46 -36.51 15.06
CA LYS A 147 12.57 -35.55 15.12
C LYS A 147 12.54 -34.61 16.32
N ALA A 148 11.41 -34.47 16.99
CA ALA A 148 11.23 -33.62 18.17
C ALA A 148 11.55 -34.35 19.49
N HIS A 149 11.70 -35.68 19.44
CA HIS A 149 11.97 -36.50 20.62
C HIS A 149 13.34 -36.13 21.22
N GLY A 150 13.37 -35.94 22.55
CA GLY A 150 14.58 -35.51 23.26
C GLY A 150 14.89 -34.01 23.18
N HIS A 151 14.18 -33.25 22.33
CA HIS A 151 14.35 -31.81 22.21
C HIS A 151 13.23 -31.00 22.85
N VAL A 152 11.99 -31.49 22.78
CA VAL A 152 10.84 -30.82 23.38
C VAL A 152 10.86 -30.95 24.90
N LEU A 153 10.71 -29.82 25.57
CA LEU A 153 10.62 -29.69 27.01
C LEU A 153 9.19 -29.33 27.42
N THR A 154 8.81 -29.65 28.65
CA THR A 154 7.47 -29.40 29.19
C THR A 154 7.51 -28.92 30.64
N THR A 155 6.48 -28.18 31.03
CA THR A 155 6.20 -27.83 32.44
C THR A 155 4.71 -27.65 32.66
N ASP A 156 4.30 -27.82 33.90
CA ASP A 156 2.99 -27.45 34.40
C ASP A 156 2.89 -25.93 34.58
N LEU A 157 1.84 -25.32 34.02
CA LEU A 157 1.54 -23.89 34.12
C LEU A 157 0.49 -23.59 35.20
N THR A 158 -0.18 -24.60 35.77
CA THR A 158 -1.23 -24.41 36.79
C THR A 158 -0.66 -23.75 38.05
N SER A 159 0.62 -24.02 38.36
CA SER A 159 1.36 -23.36 39.44
C SER A 159 1.47 -21.84 39.30
N LEU A 160 1.27 -21.28 38.11
CA LEU A 160 1.26 -19.83 37.85
C LEU A 160 -0.08 -19.17 38.18
N GLY A 161 -1.11 -19.93 38.56
CA GLY A 161 -2.45 -19.40 38.85
C GLY A 161 -3.14 -18.80 37.63
N ILE A 162 -2.80 -19.22 36.42
CA ILE A 162 -3.43 -18.74 35.19
C ILE A 162 -4.75 -19.48 35.00
N GLU A 163 -5.86 -18.73 35.06
CA GLU A 163 -7.20 -19.27 34.83
C GLU A 163 -7.56 -19.34 33.33
N GLU A 164 -6.97 -18.48 32.49
CA GLU A 164 -7.26 -18.44 31.05
C GLU A 164 -6.03 -18.05 30.21
N PHE A 165 -5.60 -18.95 29.31
CA PHE A 165 -4.51 -18.71 28.34
C PHE A 165 -4.92 -17.90 27.11
N GLY A 166 -6.22 -17.60 26.97
CA GLY A 166 -6.79 -16.98 25.78
C GLY A 166 -6.74 -17.86 24.53
N SER A 167 -7.23 -17.33 23.41
CA SER A 167 -7.35 -18.08 22.15
C SER A 167 -6.07 -18.01 21.30
N PRO A 168 -5.73 -19.09 20.54
CA PRO A 168 -4.70 -19.05 19.49
C PRO A 168 -4.97 -18.04 18.37
N ASN A 169 -6.22 -17.57 18.23
CA ASN A 169 -6.59 -16.62 17.18
C ASN A 169 -5.66 -15.38 17.23
N PRO A 170 -4.96 -15.04 16.13
CA PRO A 170 -4.03 -13.91 16.05
C PRO A 170 -4.60 -12.55 16.48
N THR A 171 -5.92 -12.39 16.50
CA THR A 171 -6.61 -11.15 16.89
C THR A 171 -7.13 -11.15 18.33
N ALA A 172 -7.10 -12.31 19.00
CA ALA A 172 -7.70 -12.51 20.32
C ALA A 172 -6.75 -12.22 21.50
N GLN A 173 -5.48 -11.86 21.24
CA GLN A 173 -4.51 -11.52 22.28
C GLN A 173 -4.35 -12.67 23.30
N GLY A 174 -4.18 -13.91 22.81
CA GLY A 174 -3.84 -15.06 23.65
C GLY A 174 -2.44 -14.96 24.24
N CYS A 175 -2.10 -15.89 25.14
CA CYS A 175 -0.77 -15.97 25.71
C CYS A 175 0.28 -16.38 24.66
N GLU A 176 1.41 -15.69 24.69
CA GLU A 176 2.60 -15.96 23.89
C GLU A 176 3.75 -16.39 24.80
N VAL A 177 4.65 -17.22 24.25
CA VAL A 177 5.85 -17.69 24.94
C VAL A 177 7.08 -16.97 24.39
N PHE A 178 7.96 -16.55 25.29
CA PHE A 178 9.23 -15.93 24.97
C PHE A 178 10.36 -16.70 25.66
N TRP A 179 11.35 -17.13 24.87
CA TRP A 179 12.58 -17.73 25.38
C TRP A 179 13.61 -16.62 25.59
N ASP A 180 13.81 -16.24 26.85
CA ASP A 180 14.39 -14.98 27.33
C ASP A 180 13.78 -13.72 26.70
N HIS A 181 14.22 -13.37 25.50
CA HIS A 181 13.71 -12.24 24.72
C HIS A 181 13.32 -12.61 23.28
N THR A 182 13.43 -13.89 22.92
CA THR A 182 13.08 -14.41 21.60
C THR A 182 11.61 -14.84 21.61
N PRO A 183 10.74 -14.25 20.77
CA PRO A 183 9.37 -14.74 20.64
C PRO A 183 9.37 -16.14 20.02
N MET A 184 8.64 -17.06 20.65
CA MET A 184 8.41 -18.38 20.09
C MET A 184 7.23 -18.37 19.11
N THR A 185 7.16 -19.40 18.27
CA THR A 185 6.09 -19.59 17.28
C THR A 185 5.18 -20.72 17.71
N LEU A 186 3.85 -20.53 17.67
CA LEU A 186 2.94 -21.66 17.87
C LEU A 186 3.26 -22.73 16.82
N ALA A 187 3.41 -23.98 17.26
CA ALA A 187 3.69 -25.14 16.42
C ALA A 187 2.77 -25.14 15.19
N ARG A 188 3.37 -25.13 14.00
CA ARG A 188 2.65 -24.87 12.74
C ARG A 188 3.24 -25.63 11.57
N TRP A 189 2.38 -26.00 10.62
CA TRP A 189 2.81 -26.52 9.33
C TRP A 189 2.12 -25.78 8.17
N PRO A 190 2.88 -25.39 7.12
CA PRO A 190 4.34 -25.36 7.05
C PRO A 190 4.98 -24.43 8.10
N ASN A 191 6.19 -24.78 8.58
CA ASN A 191 6.94 -23.99 9.58
C ASN A 191 7.17 -22.56 9.10
N HIS A 192 7.40 -22.41 7.80
CA HIS A 192 7.49 -21.15 7.07
C HIS A 192 6.58 -21.22 5.83
N ASP A 193 6.11 -20.08 5.33
CA ASP A 193 5.21 -19.98 4.18
C ASP A 193 3.82 -20.60 4.39
N PHE A 194 3.24 -21.17 3.33
CA PHE A 194 1.85 -21.60 3.27
C PHE A 194 1.72 -22.84 2.38
N THR A 195 0.73 -23.68 2.70
CA THR A 195 0.21 -24.70 1.77
C THR A 195 -0.97 -24.14 0.95
N ARG A 196 -1.47 -24.90 -0.03
CA ARG A 196 -2.43 -24.44 -1.04
C ARG A 196 -3.82 -25.05 -0.87
N VAL A 197 -4.83 -24.22 -1.17
CA VAL A 197 -6.20 -24.67 -1.45
C VAL A 197 -6.25 -25.22 -2.88
N LYS A 198 -6.34 -26.55 -3.02
CA LYS A 198 -6.47 -27.24 -4.31
C LYS A 198 -7.83 -26.97 -4.96
N GLY A 199 -8.88 -26.97 -4.15
CA GLY A 199 -10.25 -26.75 -4.58
C GLY A 199 -11.19 -26.45 -3.43
N VAL A 200 -12.48 -26.37 -3.74
CA VAL A 200 -13.56 -26.29 -2.75
C VAL A 200 -14.45 -27.52 -2.91
N ALA A 201 -15.01 -28.03 -1.80
CA ALA A 201 -15.85 -29.23 -1.82
C ALA A 201 -17.22 -28.98 -2.47
N GLU A 202 -17.70 -27.73 -2.42
CA GLU A 202 -18.97 -27.35 -3.04
C GLU A 202 -18.84 -26.94 -4.49
N LYS A 203 -20.00 -26.89 -5.18
CA LYS A 203 -20.12 -26.24 -6.48
C LYS A 203 -19.72 -24.76 -6.39
N GLU A 204 -18.75 -24.35 -7.23
CA GLU A 204 -18.34 -22.95 -7.33
C GLU A 204 -19.51 -22.08 -7.85
N VAL A 205 -19.73 -20.94 -7.19
CA VAL A 205 -20.69 -19.88 -7.56
C VAL A 205 -19.96 -18.55 -7.70
N ASP A 206 -20.54 -17.55 -8.36
CA ASP A 206 -20.01 -16.17 -8.28
C ASP A 206 -20.21 -15.66 -6.85
N VAL A 207 -19.12 -15.63 -6.10
CA VAL A 207 -19.13 -15.23 -4.70
C VAL A 207 -18.91 -13.74 -4.57
N CYS A 208 -18.05 -13.15 -5.40
CA CYS A 208 -17.68 -11.75 -5.29
C CYS A 208 -17.13 -11.22 -6.62
N ARG A 209 -17.82 -10.23 -7.21
CA ARG A 209 -17.32 -9.45 -8.36
C ARG A 209 -16.92 -10.31 -9.57
N GLY A 210 -17.74 -11.31 -9.93
CA GLY A 210 -17.44 -12.20 -11.06
C GLY A 210 -16.37 -13.26 -10.76
N THR A 211 -15.94 -13.37 -9.49
CA THR A 211 -14.94 -14.36 -9.07
C THR A 211 -15.64 -15.58 -8.49
N MET A 212 -15.39 -16.73 -9.12
CA MET A 212 -15.95 -18.01 -8.71
C MET A 212 -15.28 -18.55 -7.44
N GLY A 213 -16.09 -19.13 -6.54
CA GLY A 213 -15.63 -19.84 -5.34
C GLY A 213 -16.81 -20.40 -4.54
N SER A 214 -16.60 -20.67 -3.25
CA SER A 214 -17.62 -21.17 -2.33
C SER A 214 -17.85 -20.22 -1.16
N ARG A 215 -19.10 -20.13 -0.67
CA ARG A 215 -19.45 -19.46 0.60
C ARG A 215 -19.25 -20.36 1.82
N VAL A 216 -19.02 -21.66 1.59
CA VAL A 216 -18.89 -22.69 2.62
C VAL A 216 -17.42 -22.97 2.86
N GLY A 217 -17.02 -23.00 4.13
CA GLY A 217 -15.65 -23.26 4.57
C GLY A 217 -15.21 -24.72 4.50
N ARG A 218 -15.42 -25.39 3.36
CA ARG A 218 -14.92 -26.74 3.08
C ARG A 218 -13.98 -26.71 1.89
N VAL A 219 -12.69 -26.78 2.17
CA VAL A 219 -11.61 -26.70 1.17
C VAL A 219 -10.98 -28.06 0.95
N VAL A 220 -10.58 -28.34 -0.30
CA VAL A 220 -9.79 -29.52 -0.64
C VAL A 220 -8.31 -29.15 -0.56
N TYR A 221 -7.54 -29.88 0.24
CA TYR A 221 -6.10 -29.71 0.37
C TYR A 221 -5.33 -30.71 -0.52
N ASP A 222 -4.07 -30.42 -0.78
CA ASP A 222 -3.20 -31.30 -1.58
C ASP A 222 -2.18 -32.06 -0.71
N ASP A 223 -1.63 -31.39 0.29
CA ASP A 223 -0.58 -31.88 1.20
C ASP A 223 -1.12 -32.86 2.24
N ASP A 224 -0.52 -34.05 2.32
CA ASP A 224 -0.93 -35.11 3.23
C ASP A 224 -0.66 -34.81 4.71
N HIS A 225 0.18 -33.81 5.04
CA HIS A 225 0.36 -33.37 6.43
C HIS A 225 -0.95 -32.91 7.07
N VAL A 226 -1.85 -32.31 6.29
CA VAL A 226 -3.14 -31.83 6.79
C VAL A 226 -3.96 -32.97 7.41
N ALA A 227 -3.82 -34.21 6.93
CA ALA A 227 -4.54 -35.36 7.48
C ALA A 227 -4.12 -35.69 8.93
N ARG A 228 -2.92 -35.28 9.37
CA ARG A 228 -2.41 -35.51 10.72
C ARG A 228 -3.14 -34.67 11.78
N TRP A 229 -3.71 -33.54 11.38
CA TRP A 229 -4.35 -32.58 12.29
C TRP A 229 -5.75 -33.02 12.74
N LYS A 230 -6.28 -34.13 12.20
CA LYS A 230 -7.66 -34.58 12.42
C LYS A 230 -8.01 -34.83 13.90
N ASP A 231 -7.03 -35.22 14.71
CA ASP A 231 -7.19 -35.60 16.12
C ASP A 231 -6.67 -34.51 17.07
N GLU A 232 -6.28 -33.33 16.55
CA GLU A 232 -5.81 -32.20 17.36
C GLU A 232 -6.98 -31.47 18.02
N PRO A 233 -7.03 -31.38 19.36
CA PRO A 233 -8.22 -30.91 20.09
C PRO A 233 -8.48 -29.39 19.95
N ASP A 234 -7.43 -28.60 19.73
CA ASP A 234 -7.49 -27.12 19.59
C ASP A 234 -6.73 -26.69 18.32
N GLY A 235 -6.88 -27.42 17.22
CA GLY A 235 -6.21 -27.10 15.95
C GLY A 235 -6.82 -25.89 15.24
N TRP A 236 -5.98 -25.00 14.69
CA TRP A 236 -6.40 -23.82 13.93
C TRP A 236 -5.77 -23.78 12.54
N VAL A 237 -6.41 -23.05 11.63
CA VAL A 237 -5.86 -22.67 10.33
C VAL A 237 -5.97 -21.17 10.10
N ASN A 238 -4.92 -20.55 9.56
CA ASN A 238 -4.96 -19.17 9.10
C ASN A 238 -4.71 -19.14 7.60
N GLY A 239 -5.52 -18.39 6.87
CA GLY A 239 -5.45 -18.39 5.42
C GLY A 239 -5.99 -17.14 4.77
N PHE A 240 -5.54 -16.92 3.55
CA PHE A 240 -6.02 -15.91 2.63
C PHE A 240 -7.10 -16.56 1.76
N TRP A 241 -8.28 -16.76 2.32
CA TRP A 241 -9.26 -17.71 1.77
C TRP A 241 -9.85 -17.33 0.42
N PHE A 242 -9.90 -16.04 0.10
CA PHE A 242 -10.46 -15.56 -1.16
C PHE A 242 -9.65 -14.44 -1.79
N TRP A 243 -9.40 -13.37 -1.02
CA TRP A 243 -8.56 -12.27 -1.46
C TRP A 243 -7.26 -12.31 -0.67
N ASP A 244 -6.16 -12.02 -1.35
CA ASP A 244 -4.80 -12.02 -0.79
C ASP A 244 -4.50 -10.79 0.09
N TRP A 245 -5.48 -9.92 0.30
CA TRP A 245 -5.46 -8.84 1.29
C TRP A 245 -6.37 -9.11 2.51
N ALA A 246 -7.13 -10.20 2.50
CA ALA A 246 -8.06 -10.57 3.57
C ALA A 246 -7.71 -11.94 4.14
N GLU A 247 -6.86 -11.95 5.17
CA GLU A 247 -6.64 -13.15 5.97
C GLU A 247 -7.76 -13.37 6.98
N GLN A 248 -7.96 -14.61 7.40
CA GLN A 248 -8.73 -14.95 8.59
C GLN A 248 -8.27 -16.28 9.19
N ALA A 249 -8.16 -16.34 10.52
CA ALA A 249 -7.96 -17.58 11.25
C ALA A 249 -9.30 -18.23 11.60
N HIS A 250 -9.37 -19.56 11.51
CA HIS A 250 -10.51 -20.37 11.93
C HIS A 250 -10.05 -21.57 12.77
N PRO A 251 -10.85 -22.01 13.76
CA PRO A 251 -10.73 -23.36 14.30
C PRO A 251 -10.96 -24.39 13.21
N ILE A 252 -10.26 -25.52 13.29
CA ILE A 252 -10.54 -26.71 12.49
C ILE A 252 -11.84 -27.34 13.02
N ALA A 253 -12.83 -27.52 12.16
CA ALA A 253 -14.08 -28.19 12.53
C ALA A 253 -14.02 -29.70 12.24
N SER A 254 -13.46 -30.09 11.10
CA SER A 254 -13.19 -31.50 10.81
C SER A 254 -12.18 -31.64 9.66
N ILE A 255 -11.49 -32.78 9.62
CA ILE A 255 -10.63 -33.21 8.52
C ILE A 255 -11.04 -34.60 8.08
N ASN A 256 -11.27 -34.78 6.78
CA ASN A 256 -11.51 -36.07 6.17
C ASN A 256 -10.33 -36.42 5.27
N ALA A 257 -9.54 -37.42 5.68
CA ALA A 257 -8.33 -37.86 4.98
C ALA A 257 -8.63 -38.51 3.61
N ASP A 258 -9.72 -39.30 3.52
CA ASP A 258 -10.09 -40.03 2.30
C ASP A 258 -10.45 -39.08 1.15
N THR A 259 -11.16 -38.00 1.48
CA THR A 259 -11.61 -36.98 0.51
C THR A 259 -10.68 -35.76 0.46
N LYS A 260 -9.60 -35.76 1.24
CA LYS A 260 -8.69 -34.61 1.45
C LYS A 260 -9.41 -33.29 1.69
N THR A 261 -10.44 -33.30 2.55
CA THR A 261 -11.26 -32.13 2.84
C THR A 261 -10.99 -31.61 4.24
N LEU A 262 -10.77 -30.30 4.36
CA LEU A 262 -10.69 -29.54 5.60
C LEU A 262 -11.95 -28.67 5.71
N GLU A 263 -12.70 -28.83 6.79
CA GLU A 263 -13.80 -27.94 7.17
C GLU A 263 -13.36 -27.02 8.31
N VAL A 264 -13.58 -25.71 8.14
CA VAL A 264 -13.33 -24.71 9.18
C VAL A 264 -14.60 -24.40 9.98
N ALA A 265 -14.47 -23.96 11.23
CA ALA A 265 -15.62 -23.58 12.03
C ALA A 265 -16.28 -22.27 11.55
N LYS A 266 -17.59 -22.16 11.77
CA LYS A 266 -18.37 -20.94 11.51
C LYS A 266 -18.04 -19.84 12.53
N PRO A 267 -18.23 -18.54 12.20
CA PRO A 267 -18.73 -18.03 10.92
C PRO A 267 -17.68 -18.11 9.81
N TYR A 268 -18.13 -18.38 8.59
CA TYR A 268 -17.25 -18.47 7.42
C TYR A 268 -16.73 -17.10 6.97
N HIS A 269 -15.58 -17.13 6.29
CA HIS A 269 -14.97 -15.94 5.72
C HIS A 269 -15.93 -15.18 4.81
N ARG A 270 -16.03 -13.86 5.02
CA ARG A 270 -17.02 -13.00 4.37
C ARG A 270 -16.93 -13.03 2.84
N TYR A 271 -15.73 -13.18 2.30
CA TYR A 271 -15.51 -13.29 0.86
C TYR A 271 -15.58 -14.72 0.34
N GLY A 272 -15.74 -15.74 1.19
CA GLY A 272 -15.75 -17.15 0.80
C GLY A 272 -14.36 -17.76 0.68
N TYR A 273 -14.28 -18.84 -0.09
CA TYR A 273 -13.12 -19.70 -0.31
C TYR A 273 -12.93 -19.99 -1.81
N ARG A 274 -11.70 -20.05 -2.31
CA ARG A 274 -11.44 -20.44 -3.72
C ARG A 274 -10.11 -21.17 -3.90
N LYS A 275 -9.97 -21.88 -5.02
CA LYS A 275 -8.73 -22.54 -5.43
C LYS A 275 -7.56 -21.55 -5.60
N ARG A 276 -6.33 -22.05 -5.44
CA ARG A 276 -5.05 -21.29 -5.55
C ARG A 276 -4.89 -20.19 -4.50
N GLN A 277 -5.66 -20.29 -3.42
CA GLN A 277 -5.41 -19.56 -2.19
C GLN A 277 -4.49 -20.36 -1.28
N TRP A 278 -4.06 -19.77 -0.18
CA TRP A 278 -3.04 -20.34 0.68
C TRP A 278 -3.37 -20.18 2.15
N PHE A 279 -2.92 -21.14 2.94
CA PHE A 279 -3.17 -21.24 4.37
C PHE A 279 -2.06 -22.05 5.06
N TYR A 280 -2.03 -22.02 6.38
CA TYR A 280 -1.22 -22.91 7.22
C TYR A 280 -2.03 -23.37 8.43
N GLY A 281 -1.71 -24.55 8.95
CA GLY A 281 -2.20 -25.05 10.23
C GLY A 281 -1.31 -24.59 11.37
N PHE A 282 -1.87 -24.27 12.54
CA PHE A 282 -1.11 -23.85 13.71
C PHE A 282 -1.82 -24.19 15.01
N ASN A 283 -1.07 -24.13 16.13
CA ASN A 283 -1.50 -24.60 17.45
C ASN A 283 -1.78 -26.12 17.42
N LEU A 284 -0.86 -26.88 16.83
CA LEU A 284 -0.95 -28.32 16.60
C LEU A 284 0.24 -29.01 17.27
N LEU A 285 0.01 -29.86 18.27
CA LEU A 285 1.10 -30.54 18.98
C LEU A 285 1.84 -31.51 18.05
N CYS A 286 1.13 -32.17 17.13
CA CYS A 286 1.70 -33.03 16.12
C CYS A 286 2.58 -32.29 15.10
N GLU A 287 2.55 -30.96 15.05
CA GLU A 287 3.44 -30.15 14.21
C GLU A 287 4.50 -29.39 15.03
N LEU A 288 4.70 -29.72 16.32
CA LEU A 288 5.81 -29.19 17.12
C LEU A 288 7.10 -29.90 16.70
N ASP A 289 7.80 -29.32 15.74
CA ASP A 289 8.70 -30.09 14.88
C ASP A 289 10.03 -29.36 14.57
N ALA A 290 10.17 -28.11 14.99
CA ALA A 290 11.36 -27.29 14.81
C ALA A 290 11.76 -26.48 16.06
N PRO A 291 13.05 -26.10 16.19
CA PRO A 291 13.51 -25.17 17.23
C PRO A 291 12.74 -23.85 17.24
N GLY A 292 12.40 -23.36 18.43
CA GLY A 292 11.67 -22.10 18.61
C GLY A 292 10.16 -22.22 18.52
N GLU A 293 9.63 -23.43 18.36
CA GLU A 293 8.19 -23.69 18.39
C GLU A 293 7.68 -24.08 19.79
N TYR A 294 6.40 -23.81 20.04
CA TYR A 294 5.72 -24.20 21.27
C TYR A 294 4.24 -24.56 21.06
N TYR A 295 3.68 -25.29 22.02
CA TYR A 295 2.28 -25.64 22.13
C TYR A 295 1.83 -25.48 23.59
N ILE A 296 0.65 -24.90 23.80
CA ILE A 296 0.02 -24.82 25.13
C ILE A 296 -1.19 -25.74 25.10
N ASP A 297 -1.14 -26.78 25.92
CA ASP A 297 -2.33 -27.56 26.26
C ASP A 297 -3.15 -26.74 27.27
N ARG A 298 -4.16 -26.04 26.75
CA ARG A 298 -4.98 -25.10 27.53
C ARG A 298 -5.91 -25.82 28.51
N GLU A 299 -6.28 -27.06 28.21
CA GLU A 299 -7.14 -27.88 29.07
C GLU A 299 -6.33 -28.46 30.24
N ALA A 300 -5.17 -29.05 29.95
CA ALA A 300 -4.29 -29.60 30.97
C ALA A 300 -3.43 -28.55 31.70
N GLY A 301 -3.36 -27.31 31.17
CA GLY A 301 -2.52 -26.25 31.71
C GLY A 301 -1.02 -26.57 31.58
N LYS A 302 -0.58 -27.09 30.44
CA LYS A 302 0.83 -27.47 30.19
C LYS A 302 1.44 -26.73 29.02
N LEU A 303 2.73 -26.38 29.16
CA LEU A 303 3.55 -25.90 28.05
C LEU A 303 4.37 -27.07 27.49
N TYR A 304 4.48 -27.13 26.17
CA TYR A 304 5.47 -27.92 25.44
C TYR A 304 6.24 -26.97 24.52
N ALA A 305 7.56 -26.99 24.57
CA ALA A 305 8.39 -26.01 23.86
C ALA A 305 9.73 -26.62 23.44
N TRP A 306 10.17 -26.31 22.23
CA TRP A 306 11.51 -26.61 21.74
C TRP A 306 12.36 -25.33 21.84
N PRO A 307 13.47 -25.32 22.61
CA PRO A 307 14.37 -24.17 22.68
C PRO A 307 14.75 -23.64 21.29
N PRO A 308 14.83 -22.31 21.08
CA PRO A 308 15.33 -21.75 19.84
C PRO A 308 16.73 -22.26 19.50
N GLU A 309 17.05 -22.33 18.21
CA GLU A 309 18.35 -22.82 17.76
C GLU A 309 19.50 -22.00 18.38
N GLY A 310 20.47 -22.69 18.96
CA GLY A 310 21.63 -22.09 19.63
C GLY A 310 21.38 -21.52 21.04
N GLN A 311 20.16 -21.59 21.58
CA GLN A 311 19.85 -21.15 22.94
C GLN A 311 19.87 -22.30 23.94
N SER A 312 20.22 -21.99 25.20
CA SER A 312 20.25 -22.99 26.26
C SER A 312 18.84 -23.33 26.77
N ALA A 313 18.66 -24.58 27.20
CA ALA A 313 17.46 -25.03 27.90
C ALA A 313 17.24 -24.31 29.25
N ASP A 314 18.30 -23.75 29.85
CA ASP A 314 18.27 -23.08 31.16
C ASP A 314 17.87 -21.59 31.09
N GLU A 315 17.68 -21.04 29.88
CA GLU A 315 17.27 -19.64 29.72
C GLU A 315 15.86 -19.39 30.28
N ALA A 316 15.62 -18.17 30.73
CA ALA A 316 14.35 -17.83 31.36
C ALA A 316 13.21 -17.81 30.33
N VAL A 317 12.18 -18.63 30.55
CA VAL A 317 10.98 -18.62 29.72
C VAL A 317 9.92 -17.72 30.33
N PHE A 318 9.30 -16.88 29.52
CA PHE A 318 8.20 -15.99 29.92
C PHE A 318 6.94 -16.32 29.15
N LEU A 319 5.80 -16.30 29.85
CA LEU A 319 4.46 -16.42 29.27
C LEU A 319 3.74 -15.08 29.44
N SER A 320 3.33 -14.42 28.36
CA SER A 320 2.64 -13.13 28.46
C SER A 320 1.34 -13.26 29.27
N SER A 321 1.09 -12.33 30.19
CA SER A 321 -0.09 -12.36 31.06
C SER A 321 -0.87 -11.04 31.02
N LEU A 322 -0.19 -9.91 31.16
CA LEU A 322 -0.82 -8.60 31.21
C LEU A 322 -1.33 -8.17 29.84
N LYS A 323 -2.50 -7.54 29.81
CA LYS A 323 -3.01 -6.91 28.58
C LYS A 323 -2.14 -5.73 28.16
N HIS A 324 -1.73 -4.89 29.11
CA HIS A 324 -0.88 -3.73 28.88
C HIS A 324 0.21 -3.64 29.94
N VAL A 325 1.39 -3.11 29.60
CA VAL A 325 2.45 -2.88 30.59
C VAL A 325 2.24 -1.53 31.28
N VAL A 326 1.96 -0.48 30.50
CA VAL A 326 1.68 0.88 31.02
C VAL A 326 0.41 1.44 30.41
N THR A 327 -0.46 2.03 31.23
CA THR A 327 -1.63 2.80 30.77
C THR A 327 -1.62 4.19 31.39
N MET A 328 -1.78 5.21 30.55
CA MET A 328 -1.93 6.62 30.91
C MET A 328 -3.33 7.08 30.52
N THR A 329 -4.15 7.51 31.49
CA THR A 329 -5.51 8.01 31.26
C THR A 329 -5.63 9.44 31.79
N ASP A 330 -5.81 10.39 30.88
CA ASP A 330 -5.83 11.84 31.14
C ASP A 330 -4.58 12.38 31.85
N ALA A 331 -3.49 11.59 31.82
CA ALA A 331 -2.21 11.93 32.40
C ALA A 331 -1.38 12.78 31.43
N SER A 332 -0.84 13.89 31.92
CA SER A 332 -0.13 14.88 31.11
C SER A 332 1.32 15.04 31.53
N HIS A 333 2.19 15.35 30.57
CA HIS A 333 3.61 15.64 30.80
C HIS A 333 4.36 14.52 31.56
N ILE A 334 4.02 13.26 31.24
CA ILE A 334 4.74 12.07 31.73
C ILE A 334 5.69 11.58 30.65
N THR A 335 6.94 11.28 31.02
CA THR A 335 7.94 10.70 30.12
C THR A 335 8.33 9.29 30.57
N LEU A 336 8.25 8.32 29.67
CA LEU A 336 8.94 7.02 29.81
C LEU A 336 10.24 7.08 29.00
N HIS A 337 11.37 6.89 29.66
CA HIS A 337 12.69 7.14 29.05
C HIS A 337 13.63 5.94 29.18
N GLY A 338 14.14 5.43 28.06
CA GLY A 338 15.21 4.42 28.05
C GLY A 338 14.80 3.03 28.54
N LEU A 339 13.49 2.74 28.64
CA LEU A 339 12.97 1.48 29.16
C LEU A 339 12.84 0.42 28.06
N THR A 340 13.09 -0.84 28.40
CA THR A 340 12.61 -1.99 27.60
C THR A 340 11.23 -2.38 28.11
N ILE A 341 10.21 -2.38 27.25
CA ILE A 341 8.81 -2.67 27.63
C ILE A 341 8.32 -3.83 26.75
N GLU A 342 8.00 -4.98 27.35
CA GLU A 342 7.81 -6.22 26.58
C GLU A 342 6.90 -7.29 27.22
N ALA A 343 6.63 -8.36 26.46
CA ALA A 343 5.98 -9.61 26.86
C ALA A 343 4.54 -9.47 27.40
N CYS A 344 3.75 -8.55 26.86
CA CYS A 344 2.33 -8.40 27.18
C CYS A 344 1.42 -8.99 26.10
N ARG A 345 0.21 -9.43 26.47
CA ARG A 345 -0.82 -9.97 25.56
C ARG A 345 -1.37 -8.91 24.58
N GLY A 346 -1.39 -7.65 24.98
CA GLY A 346 -1.94 -6.55 24.18
C GLY A 346 -0.89 -5.51 23.81
N THR A 347 -1.21 -4.24 24.09
CA THR A 347 -0.34 -3.11 23.74
C THR A 347 0.62 -2.77 24.88
N ALA A 348 1.91 -2.56 24.61
CA ALA A 348 2.89 -2.22 25.66
C ALA A 348 2.55 -0.92 26.40
N VAL A 349 2.32 0.18 25.67
CA VAL A 349 1.94 1.49 26.24
C VAL A 349 0.63 2.01 25.63
N VAL A 350 -0.34 2.34 26.47
CA VAL A 350 -1.61 2.95 26.07
C VAL A 350 -1.73 4.35 26.66
N ILE A 351 -2.04 5.35 25.84
CA ILE A 351 -2.32 6.73 26.25
C ILE A 351 -3.74 7.09 25.80
N LYS A 352 -4.57 7.53 26.73
CA LYS A 352 -5.94 7.98 26.50
C LYS A 352 -6.09 9.39 27.05
N GLY A 353 -6.36 10.37 26.19
CA GLY A 353 -6.47 11.77 26.62
C GLY A 353 -5.15 12.36 27.15
N GLY A 354 -5.25 13.45 27.91
CA GLY A 354 -4.08 14.18 28.43
C GLY A 354 -3.33 15.00 27.38
N THR A 355 -2.17 15.54 27.76
CA THR A 355 -1.32 16.31 26.85
C THR A 355 0.17 16.14 27.12
N GLY A 356 0.99 16.16 26.06
CA GLY A 356 2.44 16.32 26.21
C GLY A 356 3.19 15.15 26.83
N SER A 357 2.58 13.97 26.97
CA SER A 357 3.27 12.75 27.42
C SER A 357 4.17 12.15 26.32
N ARG A 358 5.30 11.56 26.71
CA ARG A 358 6.42 11.21 25.83
C ARG A 358 6.93 9.80 26.08
N ILE A 359 7.21 9.06 25.02
CA ILE A 359 7.88 7.76 25.04
C ILE A 359 9.20 7.93 24.29
N GLU A 360 10.33 7.87 24.99
CA GLU A 360 11.62 8.31 24.47
C GLU A 360 12.72 7.28 24.68
N ALA A 361 13.54 7.05 23.64
CA ALA A 361 14.69 6.15 23.70
C ALA A 361 14.34 4.73 24.21
N CYS A 362 13.08 4.32 24.13
CA CYS A 362 12.63 3.03 24.64
C CYS A 362 12.84 1.92 23.59
N THR A 363 13.02 0.69 24.08
CA THR A 363 12.88 -0.53 23.28
C THR A 363 11.51 -1.14 23.57
N LEU A 364 10.62 -1.19 22.59
CA LEU A 364 9.31 -1.81 22.74
C LEU A 364 9.24 -3.05 21.85
N ARG A 365 9.11 -4.23 22.46
CA ARG A 365 9.12 -5.48 21.69
C ARG A 365 8.22 -6.55 22.28
N ASN A 366 8.02 -7.64 21.55
CA ASN A 366 7.39 -8.84 22.07
C ASN A 366 5.98 -8.56 22.63
N THR A 367 5.13 -7.89 21.85
CA THR A 367 3.78 -7.49 22.26
C THR A 367 2.72 -8.24 21.46
N GLY A 368 1.69 -8.78 22.11
CA GLY A 368 0.57 -9.48 21.48
C GLY A 368 -0.40 -8.57 20.71
N ASN A 369 -0.19 -7.25 20.71
CA ASN A 369 -0.84 -6.32 19.79
C ASN A 369 0.13 -5.26 19.24
N ARG A 370 0.18 -4.06 19.83
CA ARG A 370 0.99 -2.91 19.36
C ARG A 370 2.03 -2.48 20.39
N ALA A 371 3.05 -1.73 19.98
CA ALA A 371 3.97 -1.08 20.91
C ALA A 371 3.32 0.10 21.64
N VAL A 372 2.71 1.03 20.89
CA VAL A 372 2.09 2.24 21.47
C VAL A 372 0.72 2.52 20.83
N THR A 373 -0.29 2.83 21.64
CA THR A 373 -1.59 3.32 21.17
C THR A 373 -1.93 4.62 21.88
N VAL A 374 -2.14 5.69 21.12
CA VAL A 374 -2.63 7.00 21.60
C VAL A 374 -4.04 7.24 21.05
N THR A 375 -4.98 7.56 21.94
CA THR A 375 -6.36 7.93 21.59
C THR A 375 -6.81 9.19 22.34
N GLY A 376 -7.17 10.24 21.60
CA GLY A 376 -7.51 11.54 22.16
C GLY A 376 -6.28 12.31 22.65
N GLY A 377 -6.52 13.40 23.39
CA GLY A 377 -5.45 14.24 23.93
C GLY A 377 -4.75 15.11 22.87
N ALA A 378 -3.63 15.70 23.25
CA ALA A 378 -2.82 16.55 22.37
C ALA A 378 -1.31 16.42 22.62
N ASN A 379 -0.50 16.68 21.60
CA ASN A 379 0.97 16.83 21.70
C ASN A 379 1.74 15.64 22.29
N HIS A 380 1.18 14.42 22.25
CA HIS A 380 1.91 13.21 22.63
C HIS A 380 3.01 12.87 21.62
N THR A 381 4.14 12.37 22.11
CA THR A 381 5.31 12.07 21.27
C THR A 381 5.86 10.67 21.53
N VAL A 382 6.14 9.92 20.46
CA VAL A 382 6.99 8.73 20.47
C VAL A 382 8.26 9.10 19.71
N PHE A 383 9.40 9.10 20.39
CA PHE A 383 10.66 9.62 19.84
C PHE A 383 11.82 8.64 20.04
N GLY A 384 12.54 8.34 18.97
CA GLY A 384 13.84 7.66 19.09
C GLY A 384 13.77 6.20 19.55
N CYS A 385 12.58 5.60 19.57
CA CYS A 385 12.37 4.23 20.03
C CYS A 385 12.80 3.17 19.00
N ASP A 386 13.23 2.02 19.48
CA ASP A 386 13.38 0.79 18.70
C ASP A 386 12.16 -0.09 18.94
N ILE A 387 11.42 -0.44 17.88
CA ILE A 387 10.18 -1.21 17.96
C ILE A 387 10.30 -2.48 17.11
N SER A 388 10.06 -3.65 17.69
CA SER A 388 10.13 -4.92 16.95
C SER A 388 9.27 -6.04 17.52
N GLU A 389 9.06 -7.12 16.76
CA GLU A 389 8.37 -8.34 17.23
C GLU A 389 6.95 -8.10 17.77
N THR A 390 6.22 -7.15 17.18
CA THR A 390 4.82 -6.88 17.55
C THR A 390 3.89 -7.82 16.78
N ALA A 391 2.98 -8.50 17.47
CA ALA A 391 2.05 -9.46 16.87
C ALA A 391 1.12 -8.83 15.81
N ASN A 392 0.77 -7.55 15.98
CA ASN A 392 -0.04 -6.77 15.05
C ASN A 392 0.75 -5.52 14.61
N GLY A 393 0.16 -4.32 14.63
CA GLY A 393 0.84 -3.07 14.25
C GLY A 393 1.85 -2.54 15.28
N SER A 394 2.43 -1.36 15.05
CA SER A 394 3.46 -0.79 15.95
C SER A 394 2.95 0.40 16.76
N VAL A 395 2.51 1.47 16.10
CA VAL A 395 2.07 2.73 16.71
C VAL A 395 0.72 3.17 16.12
N THR A 396 -0.21 3.56 16.98
CA THR A 396 -1.45 4.27 16.58
C THR A 396 -1.46 5.65 17.20
N LEU A 397 -1.69 6.68 16.38
CA LEU A 397 -1.88 8.06 16.82
C LEU A 397 -3.27 8.53 16.36
N THR A 398 -4.19 8.68 17.30
CA THR A 398 -5.56 9.15 17.03
C THR A 398 -5.88 10.33 17.95
N GLY A 399 -6.31 11.45 17.38
CA GLY A 399 -6.64 12.65 18.14
C GLY A 399 -7.13 13.79 17.26
N GLY A 400 -7.63 14.85 17.88
CA GLY A 400 -8.21 16.00 17.20
C GLY A 400 -9.68 15.78 16.84
N ASP A 401 -10.35 16.85 16.43
CA ASP A 401 -11.75 16.84 16.04
C ASP A 401 -11.87 17.22 14.56
N ARG A 402 -12.41 16.30 13.75
CA ARG A 402 -12.56 16.51 12.32
C ARG A 402 -13.62 17.57 12.00
N LYS A 403 -14.73 17.64 12.73
CA LYS A 403 -15.82 18.59 12.43
C LYS A 403 -15.34 20.03 12.56
N THR A 404 -14.52 20.31 13.57
CA THR A 404 -13.92 21.62 13.83
C THR A 404 -12.51 21.77 13.25
N LEU A 405 -11.95 20.72 12.65
CA LEU A 405 -10.56 20.64 12.20
C LEU A 405 -9.53 20.99 13.30
N THR A 406 -9.89 20.76 14.56
CA THR A 406 -8.98 20.96 15.70
C THR A 406 -7.91 19.89 15.68
N ARG A 407 -6.65 20.31 15.61
CA ARG A 407 -5.48 19.42 15.57
C ARG A 407 -5.17 18.85 16.96
N SER A 408 -4.55 17.68 16.98
CA SER A 408 -3.96 17.10 18.20
C SER A 408 -2.45 17.01 18.17
N ASP A 409 -1.82 17.11 17.01
CA ASP A 409 -0.37 17.24 16.86
C ASP A 409 0.45 16.15 17.58
N HIS A 410 0.00 14.89 17.53
CA HIS A 410 0.84 13.78 17.99
C HIS A 410 1.96 13.50 16.99
N VAL A 411 3.10 13.07 17.50
CA VAL A 411 4.32 12.88 16.71
C VAL A 411 4.91 11.49 16.93
N LEU A 412 5.26 10.83 15.83
CA LEU A 412 6.19 9.71 15.78
C LEU A 412 7.44 10.14 15.01
N GLU A 413 8.61 10.14 15.68
CA GLU A 413 9.84 10.61 15.08
C GLU A 413 11.08 9.80 15.46
N ASN A 414 11.98 9.61 14.49
CA ASN A 414 13.30 8.99 14.69
C ASN A 414 13.21 7.55 15.22
N CYS A 415 12.12 6.84 14.93
CA CYS A 415 11.93 5.47 15.37
C CYS A 415 12.44 4.46 14.34
N TRP A 416 13.03 3.37 14.84
CA TRP A 416 13.39 2.20 14.03
C TRP A 416 12.39 1.08 14.28
N ILE A 417 11.58 0.77 13.27
CA ILE A 417 10.44 -0.14 13.40
C ILE A 417 10.62 -1.31 12.42
N ARG A 418 10.57 -2.54 12.91
CA ARG A 418 10.71 -3.74 12.06
C ARG A 418 9.93 -4.94 12.57
N ARG A 419 9.62 -5.92 11.71
CA ARG A 419 9.04 -7.22 12.12
C ARG A 419 7.79 -7.07 12.99
N TYR A 420 6.90 -6.19 12.56
CA TYR A 420 5.53 -6.11 13.05
C TYR A 420 4.64 -7.05 12.24
N GLY A 421 3.45 -7.36 12.74
CA GLY A 421 2.53 -8.31 12.12
C GLY A 421 2.95 -9.77 12.29
N ARG A 422 3.61 -10.14 13.39
CA ARG A 422 4.10 -11.52 13.61
C ARG A 422 2.97 -12.55 13.65
N LEU A 423 1.82 -12.20 14.24
CA LEU A 423 0.65 -13.10 14.32
C LEU A 423 -0.41 -12.71 13.29
N LYS A 424 -0.78 -11.44 13.22
CA LYS A 424 -1.74 -10.90 12.25
C LYS A 424 -0.98 -10.37 11.03
N ARG A 425 -1.24 -10.92 9.84
CA ARG A 425 -0.51 -10.64 8.60
C ARG A 425 -1.15 -9.55 7.73
N THR A 426 -2.47 -9.30 7.80
CA THR A 426 -3.09 -8.18 7.06
C THR A 426 -3.82 -7.18 7.94
N PHE A 427 -3.88 -5.94 7.47
CA PHE A 427 -4.34 -4.78 8.24
C PHE A 427 -3.61 -4.61 9.59
N CYS A 428 -2.41 -5.20 9.72
CA CYS A 428 -1.39 -4.82 10.68
C CYS A 428 -0.57 -3.68 10.05
N THR A 429 -0.60 -2.50 10.65
CA THR A 429 0.12 -1.33 10.14
C THR A 429 1.19 -0.93 11.13
N SER A 430 2.41 -0.61 10.66
CA SER A 430 3.41 -0.05 11.58
C SER A 430 2.86 1.23 12.18
N VAL A 431 2.51 2.22 11.36
CA VAL A 431 1.95 3.50 11.81
C VAL A 431 0.51 3.64 11.34
N SER A 432 -0.39 3.98 12.26
CA SER A 432 -1.78 4.34 11.98
C SER A 432 -2.06 5.78 12.43
N LEU A 433 -2.23 6.70 11.49
CA LEU A 433 -2.56 8.11 11.77
C LEU A 433 -4.05 8.36 11.56
N GLN A 434 -4.76 8.81 12.60
CA GLN A 434 -6.19 9.15 12.53
C GLN A 434 -6.51 10.51 13.13
N GLY A 435 -7.64 11.08 12.70
CA GLY A 435 -8.17 12.33 13.24
C GLY A 435 -7.61 13.55 12.53
N VAL A 436 -7.00 14.50 13.24
CA VAL A 436 -6.46 15.73 12.64
C VAL A 436 -5.06 16.05 13.18
N GLY A 437 -4.11 16.23 12.27
CA GLY A 437 -2.83 16.88 12.57
C GLY A 437 -1.66 16.00 13.02
N GLN A 438 -1.78 14.67 12.97
CA GLN A 438 -0.65 13.80 13.33
C GLN A 438 0.54 13.91 12.39
N THR A 439 1.74 13.63 12.92
CA THR A 439 3.00 13.60 12.16
C THR A 439 3.73 12.27 12.32
N ALA A 440 4.16 11.67 11.21
CA ALA A 440 5.12 10.57 11.19
C ALA A 440 6.33 11.01 10.35
N ARG A 441 7.49 11.22 11.00
CA ARG A 441 8.67 11.73 10.30
C ARG A 441 9.98 11.09 10.68
N ARG A 442 10.92 11.01 9.72
CA ARG A 442 12.29 10.55 9.96
C ARG A 442 12.37 9.17 10.62
N ASN A 443 11.47 8.26 10.26
CA ASN A 443 11.46 6.89 10.76
C ASN A 443 12.07 5.94 9.72
N LEU A 444 12.57 4.80 10.20
CA LEU A 444 12.95 3.67 9.36
C LEU A 444 11.97 2.53 9.63
N ILE A 445 11.23 2.08 8.62
CA ILE A 445 10.21 1.03 8.74
C ILE A 445 10.49 -0.10 7.75
N HIS A 446 10.71 -1.32 8.23
CA HIS A 446 11.03 -2.44 7.34
C HIS A 446 10.67 -3.84 7.87
N ASP A 447 10.93 -4.86 7.07
CA ASP A 447 10.74 -6.29 7.38
C ASP A 447 9.34 -6.63 7.89
N ALA A 448 8.30 -6.48 7.05
CA ALA A 448 6.93 -6.69 7.49
C ALA A 448 5.97 -7.23 6.42
N PRO A 449 4.90 -7.95 6.83
CA PRO A 449 4.00 -8.61 5.88
C PRO A 449 3.09 -7.63 5.13
N TYR A 450 2.86 -6.42 5.66
CA TYR A 450 1.83 -5.50 5.18
C TYR A 450 2.24 -4.02 5.23
N ILE A 451 1.26 -3.12 5.12
CA ILE A 451 1.38 -1.66 5.05
C ILE A 451 2.28 -1.08 6.15
N ALA A 452 3.20 -0.18 5.78
CA ALA A 452 4.03 0.56 6.74
C ALA A 452 3.24 1.69 7.39
N ILE A 453 2.72 2.63 6.60
CA ILE A 453 1.97 3.78 7.10
C ILE A 453 0.56 3.77 6.52
N TRP A 454 -0.42 3.67 7.40
CA TRP A 454 -1.83 3.87 7.07
C TRP A 454 -2.33 5.18 7.67
N PHE A 455 -3.09 5.95 6.91
CA PHE A 455 -3.67 7.19 7.41
C PHE A 455 -5.13 7.40 6.99
N GLY A 456 -5.83 8.21 7.78
CA GLY A 456 -7.21 8.59 7.53
C GLY A 456 -7.65 9.71 8.45
N GLY A 457 -7.97 10.85 7.86
CA GLY A 457 -8.21 12.07 8.62
C GLY A 457 -7.77 13.27 7.83
N ASN A 458 -7.44 14.34 8.54
CA ASN A 458 -7.19 15.64 7.95
C ASN A 458 -5.82 16.18 8.38
N ASP A 459 -5.13 16.87 7.47
CA ASP A 459 -3.94 17.66 7.77
C ASP A 459 -2.77 16.90 8.44
N HIS A 460 -2.58 15.61 8.11
CA HIS A 460 -1.44 14.82 8.58
C HIS A 460 -0.14 15.17 7.82
N ILE A 461 1.00 14.93 8.43
CA ILE A 461 2.32 15.06 7.81
C ILE A 461 3.03 13.71 7.85
N ILE A 462 3.41 13.19 6.69
CA ILE A 462 4.18 11.96 6.52
C ILE A 462 5.44 12.33 5.75
N GLU A 463 6.57 12.52 6.43
CA GLU A 463 7.77 13.07 5.78
C GLU A 463 9.10 12.44 6.17
N LEU A 464 10.05 12.43 5.23
CA LEU A 464 11.43 12.03 5.51
C LEU A 464 11.57 10.59 6.05
N ASN A 465 10.56 9.73 5.88
CA ASN A 465 10.65 8.34 6.31
C ASN A 465 11.38 7.51 5.25
N GLU A 466 12.13 6.50 5.70
CA GLU A 466 12.68 5.43 4.87
C GLU A 466 11.85 4.16 5.09
N ILE A 467 11.37 3.56 4.01
CA ILE A 467 10.49 2.39 4.04
C ILE A 467 10.94 1.38 2.99
N HIS A 468 11.26 0.17 3.42
CA HIS A 468 11.63 -0.93 2.51
C HIS A 468 11.24 -2.30 3.07
N SER A 469 11.24 -3.35 2.25
CA SER A 469 10.99 -4.71 2.74
C SER A 469 9.65 -4.86 3.50
N VAL A 470 8.63 -4.13 3.06
CA VAL A 470 7.25 -4.22 3.56
C VAL A 470 6.33 -4.80 2.50
N CYS A 471 5.07 -5.09 2.87
CA CYS A 471 4.11 -5.76 1.97
C CYS A 471 4.60 -7.14 1.48
N LEU A 472 5.33 -7.89 2.30
CA LEU A 472 5.99 -9.13 1.88
C LEU A 472 5.08 -10.35 1.81
N GLU A 473 3.90 -10.34 2.45
CA GLU A 473 3.03 -11.54 2.56
C GLU A 473 1.60 -11.30 2.07
N ALA A 474 1.27 -10.09 1.61
CA ALA A 474 -0.06 -9.76 1.11
C ALA A 474 0.01 -8.74 -0.03
N ASN A 475 -0.99 -8.78 -0.91
CA ASN A 475 -1.09 -7.89 -2.07
C ASN A 475 -2.20 -6.84 -1.86
N ASP A 476 -2.51 -6.06 -2.90
CA ASP A 476 -3.48 -4.93 -2.85
C ASP A 476 -3.20 -3.97 -1.68
N SER A 477 -1.91 -3.68 -1.50
CA SER A 477 -1.38 -2.91 -0.38
C SER A 477 -0.46 -1.80 -0.90
N GLY A 478 -0.12 -0.84 -0.03
CA GLY A 478 0.85 0.21 -0.30
C GLY A 478 1.79 0.38 0.88
N ALA A 479 3.06 0.74 0.64
CA ALA A 479 3.95 1.11 1.74
C ALA A 479 3.36 2.28 2.54
N ILE A 480 2.84 3.30 1.83
CA ILE A 480 1.98 4.34 2.40
C ILE A 480 0.60 4.21 1.77
N TYR A 481 -0.45 4.06 2.58
CA TYR A 481 -1.80 3.74 2.12
C TYR A 481 -2.86 4.61 2.80
N ALA A 482 -3.85 5.04 2.02
CA ALA A 482 -5.14 5.52 2.49
C ALA A 482 -6.25 5.09 1.53
N GLY A 483 -7.51 5.06 1.98
CA GLY A 483 -8.61 4.62 1.11
C GLY A 483 -9.99 5.17 1.48
N ARG A 484 -10.84 5.33 0.46
CA ARG A 484 -12.30 5.53 0.57
C ARG A 484 -12.75 6.74 1.40
N ALA A 485 -12.41 7.95 0.91
CA ALA A 485 -12.94 9.21 1.44
C ALA A 485 -12.68 10.42 0.52
N TRP A 486 -13.69 11.30 0.36
CA TRP A 486 -13.48 12.64 -0.24
C TRP A 486 -13.19 13.71 0.81
N ASP A 487 -13.61 13.52 2.06
CA ASP A 487 -13.56 14.52 3.15
C ASP A 487 -12.26 14.48 3.97
N LYS A 488 -11.41 13.46 3.77
CA LYS A 488 -10.13 13.27 4.48
C LYS A 488 -8.98 13.92 3.70
N ARG A 489 -8.89 15.25 3.74
CA ARG A 489 -8.01 16.08 2.89
C ARG A 489 -6.92 16.80 3.67
N GLY A 490 -5.95 17.36 2.95
CA GLY A 490 -4.89 18.21 3.49
C GLY A 490 -3.68 17.47 4.03
N THR A 491 -3.65 16.14 3.92
CA THR A 491 -2.47 15.34 4.27
C THR A 491 -1.35 15.58 3.26
N SER A 492 -0.13 15.74 3.76
CA SER A 492 1.10 15.90 2.96
C SER A 492 2.01 14.69 3.16
N ILE A 493 2.27 13.95 2.08
CA ILE A 493 3.21 12.84 1.98
C ILE A 493 4.42 13.35 1.21
N ARG A 494 5.52 13.67 1.91
CA ARG A 494 6.65 14.36 1.27
C ARG A 494 8.03 13.90 1.66
N HIS A 495 8.95 13.89 0.70
CA HIS A 495 10.37 13.59 0.96
C HIS A 495 10.60 12.21 1.59
N ASN A 496 9.72 11.24 1.39
CA ASN A 496 9.93 9.87 1.85
C ASN A 496 10.76 9.09 0.81
N TYR A 497 11.55 8.13 1.26
CA TYR A 497 12.22 7.14 0.42
C TYR A 497 11.55 5.79 0.60
N VAL A 498 10.87 5.33 -0.45
CA VAL A 498 10.19 4.02 -0.48
C VAL A 498 10.90 3.14 -1.50
N HIS A 499 11.50 2.05 -1.06
CA HIS A 499 12.26 1.20 -1.98
C HIS A 499 12.16 -0.28 -1.66
N ASP A 500 12.38 -1.13 -2.66
CA ASP A 500 12.42 -2.59 -2.48
C ASP A 500 11.15 -3.15 -1.81
N VAL A 501 10.00 -2.70 -2.31
CA VAL A 501 8.66 -3.14 -1.88
C VAL A 501 8.06 -3.92 -3.04
N VAL A 502 7.90 -5.24 -2.89
CA VAL A 502 7.69 -6.14 -4.04
C VAL A 502 6.34 -6.86 -4.06
N GLY A 503 5.63 -6.91 -2.93
CA GLY A 503 4.39 -7.69 -2.81
C GLY A 503 4.69 -9.18 -2.60
N PHE A 504 3.66 -10.01 -2.72
CA PHE A 504 3.76 -11.45 -2.56
C PHE A 504 3.49 -12.20 -3.88
N GLU A 505 4.32 -13.19 -4.20
CA GLU A 505 4.27 -14.00 -5.43
C GLU A 505 4.21 -13.19 -6.75
N GLY A 506 4.84 -12.01 -6.80
CA GLY A 506 4.85 -11.17 -8.00
C GLY A 506 3.47 -10.63 -8.42
N ARG A 507 2.45 -10.71 -7.54
CA ARG A 507 1.10 -10.18 -7.80
C ARG A 507 1.01 -8.66 -7.61
N GLY A 508 2.08 -8.08 -7.08
CA GLY A 508 2.33 -6.66 -7.03
C GLY A 508 1.76 -5.97 -5.79
N CYS A 509 2.35 -4.81 -5.50
CA CYS A 509 1.95 -3.88 -4.46
C CYS A 509 2.22 -2.45 -4.96
N ASN A 510 2.04 -1.46 -4.09
CA ASN A 510 2.22 -0.07 -4.44
C ASN A 510 3.22 0.62 -3.48
N GLY A 511 3.89 1.67 -3.94
CA GLY A 511 4.69 2.53 -3.08
C GLY A 511 3.77 3.42 -2.25
N ILE A 512 3.13 4.38 -2.92
CA ILE A 512 2.13 5.28 -2.33
C ILE A 512 0.78 5.02 -3.00
N TYR A 513 -0.20 4.56 -2.20
CA TYR A 513 -1.51 4.11 -2.66
C TYR A 513 -2.63 4.94 -2.04
N LEU A 514 -3.27 5.78 -2.86
CA LEU A 514 -4.49 6.51 -2.55
C LEU A 514 -5.68 5.75 -3.16
N ASP A 515 -6.22 4.84 -2.36
CA ASP A 515 -7.18 3.83 -2.80
C ASP A 515 -8.65 4.31 -2.78
N ASP A 516 -9.51 3.65 -3.54
CA ASP A 516 -10.97 3.76 -3.44
C ASP A 516 -11.54 5.20 -3.38
N MET A 517 -11.13 6.05 -4.32
CA MET A 517 -11.55 7.44 -4.45
C MET A 517 -11.08 8.35 -3.30
N PHE A 518 -9.96 8.01 -2.66
CA PHE A 518 -9.29 8.90 -1.70
C PHE A 518 -8.74 10.15 -2.38
N SER A 519 -9.00 11.33 -1.81
CA SER A 519 -8.86 12.61 -2.52
C SER A 519 -8.16 13.70 -1.70
N GLY A 520 -7.67 14.74 -2.37
CA GLY A 520 -7.14 15.95 -1.74
C GLY A 520 -5.86 15.75 -0.92
N THR A 521 -4.98 14.84 -1.37
CA THR A 521 -3.68 14.56 -0.75
C THR A 521 -2.54 15.16 -1.57
N GLU A 522 -1.58 15.77 -0.89
CA GLU A 522 -0.31 16.18 -1.48
C GLU A 522 0.71 15.03 -1.36
N VAL A 523 1.31 14.67 -2.48
CA VAL A 523 2.36 13.64 -2.61
C VAL A 523 3.52 14.28 -3.35
N THR A 524 4.47 14.88 -2.62
CA THR A 524 5.52 15.69 -3.23
C THR A 524 6.94 15.32 -2.82
N GLY A 525 7.89 15.33 -3.74
CA GLY A 525 9.30 15.16 -3.35
C GLY A 525 9.67 13.76 -2.88
N ASN A 526 8.86 12.72 -3.11
CA ASN A 526 9.16 11.35 -2.67
C ASN A 526 10.06 10.64 -3.68
N ILE A 527 10.93 9.75 -3.19
CA ILE A 527 11.79 8.89 -4.00
C ILE A 527 11.23 7.48 -3.90
N VAL A 528 10.82 6.89 -5.02
CA VAL A 528 10.21 5.55 -5.08
C VAL A 528 10.98 4.67 -6.06
N VAL A 529 11.54 3.57 -5.55
CA VAL A 529 12.56 2.80 -6.26
C VAL A 529 12.31 1.30 -6.17
N ARG A 530 12.36 0.56 -7.28
CA ARG A 530 12.17 -0.91 -7.29
C ARG A 530 10.87 -1.32 -6.61
N VAL A 531 9.76 -0.75 -7.09
CA VAL A 531 8.40 -1.05 -6.64
C VAL A 531 7.53 -1.43 -7.84
N PRO A 532 6.67 -2.48 -7.77
CA PRO A 532 5.81 -2.88 -8.88
C PRO A 532 4.93 -1.74 -9.41
N ARG A 533 4.42 -0.89 -8.51
CA ARG A 533 3.77 0.36 -8.89
C ARG A 533 4.17 1.48 -7.93
N ALA A 534 4.85 2.52 -8.39
CA ALA A 534 5.29 3.59 -7.51
C ALA A 534 4.10 4.37 -6.92
N PHE A 535 3.17 4.81 -7.78
CA PHE A 535 2.00 5.58 -7.37
C PHE A 535 0.69 5.00 -7.93
N LEU A 536 -0.34 4.92 -7.08
CA LEU A 536 -1.72 4.63 -7.51
C LEU A 536 -2.71 5.61 -6.88
N ILE A 537 -3.46 6.31 -7.74
CA ILE A 537 -4.71 6.98 -7.40
C ILE A 537 -5.86 6.15 -7.94
N GLY A 538 -6.56 5.45 -7.05
CA GLY A 538 -7.69 4.62 -7.39
C GLY A 538 -8.99 5.43 -7.50
N GLY A 539 -9.22 6.19 -8.56
CA GLY A 539 -10.45 6.97 -8.74
C GLY A 539 -10.57 8.23 -7.88
N GLY A 540 -9.51 8.59 -7.14
CA GLY A 540 -9.45 9.79 -6.32
C GLY A 540 -9.42 11.08 -7.15
N ARG A 541 -9.81 12.20 -6.54
CA ARG A 541 -9.83 13.54 -7.16
C ARG A 541 -8.98 14.54 -6.38
N ASP A 542 -8.56 15.60 -7.07
CA ASP A 542 -7.83 16.74 -6.49
C ASP A 542 -6.54 16.37 -5.73
N ASN A 543 -5.87 15.27 -6.10
CA ASN A 543 -4.59 14.91 -5.52
C ASN A 543 -3.44 15.60 -6.28
N LEU A 544 -2.37 15.92 -5.56
CA LEU A 544 -1.18 16.59 -6.11
C LEU A 544 0.01 15.64 -6.07
N LEU A 545 0.50 15.19 -7.22
CA LEU A 545 1.64 14.30 -7.35
C LEU A 545 2.76 15.04 -8.09
N THR A 546 3.64 15.68 -7.33
CA THR A 546 4.65 16.57 -7.91
C THR A 546 6.05 16.33 -7.39
N ASN A 547 7.07 16.68 -8.17
CA ASN A 547 8.44 16.68 -7.67
C ASN A 547 8.94 15.30 -7.19
N ASN A 548 8.32 14.20 -7.60
CA ASN A 548 8.72 12.85 -7.18
C ASN A 548 9.77 12.26 -8.12
N VAL A 549 10.59 11.36 -7.60
CA VAL A 549 11.58 10.56 -8.34
C VAL A 549 11.11 9.11 -8.37
N ILE A 550 11.02 8.53 -9.57
CA ILE A 550 10.58 7.15 -9.81
C ILE A 550 11.69 6.43 -10.57
N VAL A 551 12.23 5.34 -10.01
CA VAL A 551 13.32 4.58 -10.62
C VAL A 551 13.04 3.08 -10.56
N ASP A 552 13.26 2.37 -11.66
CA ASP A 552 13.16 0.91 -11.78
C ASP A 552 11.84 0.33 -11.25
N CYS A 553 10.73 1.03 -11.49
CA CYS A 553 9.40 0.58 -11.13
C CYS A 553 8.69 0.03 -12.36
N LYS A 554 7.98 -1.11 -12.24
CA LYS A 554 7.23 -1.64 -13.40
C LYS A 554 6.19 -0.63 -13.90
N TYR A 555 5.45 -0.02 -12.99
CA TYR A 555 4.54 1.09 -13.29
C TYR A 555 4.91 2.32 -12.44
N GLY A 556 5.16 3.46 -13.08
CA GLY A 556 5.48 4.71 -12.41
C GLY A 556 4.23 5.40 -11.86
N MET A 557 3.28 5.73 -12.73
CA MET A 557 2.07 6.46 -12.35
C MET A 557 0.82 5.73 -12.83
N HIS A 558 -0.18 5.59 -11.95
CA HIS A 558 -1.47 5.02 -12.33
C HIS A 558 -2.61 5.83 -11.71
N ILE A 559 -3.53 6.31 -12.56
CA ILE A 559 -4.80 6.90 -12.14
C ILE A 559 -5.93 6.18 -12.85
N ASP A 560 -6.79 5.50 -12.09
CA ASP A 560 -7.97 4.81 -12.64
C ASP A 560 -9.27 5.58 -12.39
N ASN A 561 -10.35 5.18 -13.06
CA ASN A 561 -11.69 5.75 -12.93
C ASN A 561 -12.67 4.78 -12.26
N ARG A 562 -12.22 4.03 -11.24
CA ARG A 562 -13.04 2.97 -10.60
C ARG A 562 -14.40 3.45 -10.09
N GLY A 563 -14.51 4.72 -9.69
CA GLY A 563 -15.76 5.35 -9.25
C GLY A 563 -16.82 5.48 -10.36
N LEU A 564 -16.43 5.38 -11.63
CA LEU A 564 -17.34 5.28 -12.78
C LEU A 564 -17.60 3.82 -13.20
N GLY A 565 -16.73 2.90 -12.78
CA GLY A 565 -16.78 1.48 -13.10
C GLY A 565 -17.25 0.62 -11.93
N TRP A 566 -16.43 -0.36 -11.54
CA TRP A 566 -16.80 -1.40 -10.57
C TRP A 566 -17.13 -0.83 -9.18
N ALA A 567 -16.59 0.33 -8.80
CA ALA A 567 -16.82 0.96 -7.50
C ALA A 567 -17.96 2.00 -7.51
N LYS A 568 -18.70 2.13 -8.63
CA LYS A 568 -19.77 3.13 -8.81
C LYS A 568 -20.82 3.12 -7.70
N ALA A 569 -21.17 1.96 -7.15
CA ALA A 569 -22.15 1.86 -6.07
C ALA A 569 -21.71 2.56 -4.77
N SER A 570 -20.40 2.70 -4.54
CA SER A 570 -19.86 3.39 -3.37
C SER A 570 -20.06 4.90 -3.43
N VAL A 571 -20.21 5.47 -4.62
CA VAL A 571 -20.38 6.92 -4.86
C VAL A 571 -21.66 7.44 -4.18
N PRO A 572 -22.89 7.00 -4.56
CA PRO A 572 -24.10 7.40 -3.84
C PRO A 572 -24.22 6.74 -2.46
N GLY A 573 -23.47 5.67 -2.22
CA GLY A 573 -23.47 4.92 -0.96
C GLY A 573 -22.51 5.50 0.09
N SER A 574 -21.44 4.75 0.37
CA SER A 574 -20.52 5.06 1.48
C SER A 574 -19.83 6.42 1.35
N MET A 575 -19.46 6.85 0.13
CA MET A 575 -18.73 8.10 -0.09
C MET A 575 -19.60 9.32 0.24
N THR A 576 -20.80 9.42 -0.35
CA THR A 576 -21.75 10.51 -0.03
C THR A 576 -22.16 10.52 1.44
N LYS A 577 -22.35 9.34 2.06
CA LYS A 577 -22.67 9.24 3.49
C LYS A 577 -21.54 9.81 4.36
N GLN A 578 -20.28 9.47 4.06
CA GLN A 578 -19.12 9.98 4.80
C GLN A 578 -18.95 11.48 4.65
N LEU A 579 -19.06 12.00 3.41
CA LEU A 579 -18.97 13.43 3.14
C LEU A 579 -20.03 14.22 3.92
N ARG A 580 -21.30 13.80 3.86
CA ARG A 580 -22.42 14.45 4.58
C ARG A 580 -22.33 14.36 6.12
N ALA A 581 -21.50 13.48 6.66
CA ALA A 581 -21.26 13.43 8.10
C ALA A 581 -20.36 14.57 8.59
N MET A 582 -19.65 15.25 7.68
CA MET A 582 -18.79 16.40 7.96
C MET A 582 -19.47 17.71 7.56
N PRO A 583 -19.19 18.84 8.23
CA PRO A 583 -19.75 20.14 7.88
C PRO A 583 -19.01 20.77 6.68
N TYR A 584 -18.85 20.01 5.58
CA TYR A 584 -17.99 20.35 4.44
C TYR A 584 -18.42 21.64 3.70
N GLU A 585 -19.64 22.09 3.91
CA GLU A 585 -20.21 23.31 3.31
C GLU A 585 -20.10 24.54 4.22
N ASN A 586 -19.62 24.43 5.46
CA ASN A 586 -19.45 25.63 6.29
C ASN A 586 -18.23 26.46 5.84
N GLU A 587 -18.09 27.67 6.39
CA GLU A 587 -16.99 28.57 6.04
C GLU A 587 -15.61 27.95 6.34
N LEU A 588 -15.48 27.29 7.50
CA LEU A 588 -14.23 26.67 7.94
C LEU A 588 -13.72 25.65 6.91
N TRP A 589 -14.57 24.72 6.50
CA TRP A 589 -14.23 23.66 5.54
C TRP A 589 -14.05 24.19 4.13
N ARG A 590 -14.88 25.13 3.67
CA ARG A 590 -14.71 25.76 2.35
C ARG A 590 -13.41 26.54 2.25
N ARG A 591 -13.00 27.21 3.34
CA ARG A 591 -11.72 27.92 3.39
C ARG A 591 -10.53 26.95 3.43
N ARG A 592 -10.63 25.84 4.17
CA ARG A 592 -9.53 24.88 4.28
C ARG A 592 -9.40 23.96 3.05
N TYR A 593 -10.53 23.53 2.48
CA TYR A 593 -10.61 22.57 1.39
C TYR A 593 -11.56 23.07 0.27
N PRO A 594 -11.20 24.14 -0.45
CA PRO A 594 -12.09 24.76 -1.43
C PRO A 594 -12.54 23.78 -2.53
N ALA A 595 -11.66 22.86 -2.97
CA ALA A 595 -11.98 21.85 -3.98
C ALA A 595 -13.00 20.79 -3.53
N LEU A 596 -13.35 20.73 -2.24
CA LEU A 596 -14.38 19.81 -1.75
C LEU A 596 -15.80 20.32 -2.05
N ALA A 597 -15.98 21.64 -2.13
CA ALA A 597 -17.27 22.25 -2.43
C ALA A 597 -17.74 21.86 -3.85
N GLY A 598 -19.02 21.50 -3.99
CA GLY A 598 -19.60 21.10 -5.28
C GLY A 598 -19.24 19.69 -5.76
N THR A 599 -18.49 18.89 -4.97
CA THR A 599 -18.09 17.51 -5.35
C THR A 599 -19.30 16.65 -5.76
N LEU A 600 -20.43 16.80 -5.06
CA LEU A 600 -21.64 16.00 -5.34
C LEU A 600 -22.36 16.42 -6.63
N ASP A 601 -22.16 17.65 -7.08
CA ASP A 601 -22.80 18.23 -8.27
C ASP A 601 -21.95 18.08 -9.54
N ASP A 602 -20.69 17.63 -9.39
CA ASP A 602 -19.71 17.48 -10.46
C ASP A 602 -19.18 16.05 -10.55
N GLU A 603 -19.95 15.18 -11.21
CA GLU A 603 -19.61 13.78 -11.52
C GLU A 603 -18.78 13.10 -10.41
N PRO A 604 -19.33 12.92 -9.20
CA PRO A 604 -18.54 12.63 -7.99
C PRO A 604 -17.63 11.39 -8.07
N GLY A 605 -17.96 10.42 -8.94
CA GLY A 605 -17.14 9.22 -9.16
C GLY A 605 -15.96 9.40 -10.13
N SER A 606 -15.82 10.57 -10.75
CA SER A 606 -14.79 10.88 -11.75
C SER A 606 -13.51 11.43 -11.09
N PRO A 607 -12.30 10.97 -11.49
CA PRO A 607 -11.03 11.37 -10.89
C PRO A 607 -10.53 12.74 -11.40
N LYS A 608 -11.35 13.79 -11.24
CA LYS A 608 -11.07 15.15 -11.73
C LYS A 608 -10.03 15.87 -10.88
N GLY A 609 -9.41 16.93 -11.42
CA GLY A 609 -8.58 17.87 -10.65
C GLY A 609 -7.24 17.33 -10.16
N ASN A 610 -6.86 16.09 -10.52
CA ASN A 610 -5.55 15.55 -10.16
C ASN A 610 -4.45 16.28 -10.93
N ILE A 611 -3.32 16.53 -10.27
CA ILE A 611 -2.16 17.22 -10.84
C ILE A 611 -0.95 16.28 -10.78
N VAL A 612 -0.33 16.03 -11.93
CA VAL A 612 0.91 15.25 -12.08
C VAL A 612 1.94 16.10 -12.82
N ASP A 613 2.84 16.74 -12.09
CA ASP A 613 3.75 17.76 -12.64
C ASP A 613 5.14 17.72 -12.01
N ARG A 614 6.19 18.00 -12.78
CA ARG A 614 7.59 18.02 -12.30
C ARG A 614 8.04 16.69 -11.67
N ASN A 615 7.61 15.54 -12.16
CA ASN A 615 8.14 14.25 -11.70
C ASN A 615 9.28 13.76 -12.60
N ILE A 616 10.20 12.97 -12.07
CA ILE A 616 11.26 12.28 -12.80
C ILE A 616 10.92 10.79 -12.86
N SER A 617 10.96 10.20 -14.04
CA SER A 617 10.74 8.76 -14.22
C SER A 617 11.82 8.13 -15.10
N VAL A 618 12.57 7.21 -14.51
CA VAL A 618 13.65 6.45 -15.13
C VAL A 618 13.29 4.96 -15.10
N ASN A 619 13.49 4.26 -16.22
CA ASN A 619 13.27 2.81 -16.36
C ASN A 619 11.90 2.33 -15.85
N SER A 620 10.85 3.13 -16.05
CA SER A 620 9.51 2.83 -15.53
C SER A 620 8.42 3.19 -16.54
N GLN A 621 7.32 2.43 -16.59
CA GLN A 621 6.16 2.80 -17.39
C GLN A 621 5.37 3.91 -16.70
N PHE A 622 5.55 5.16 -17.13
CA PHE A 622 4.93 6.32 -16.48
C PHE A 622 3.44 6.51 -16.82
N ASP A 623 3.04 6.42 -18.10
CA ASP A 623 1.72 6.86 -18.55
C ASP A 623 0.62 5.78 -18.44
N ARG A 624 0.01 5.64 -17.26
CA ARG A 624 -1.19 4.79 -17.08
C ARG A 624 -2.34 5.55 -16.43
N MET A 625 -2.89 6.53 -17.15
CA MET A 625 -3.98 7.38 -16.65
C MET A 625 -5.25 7.12 -17.45
N CYS A 626 -6.41 7.15 -16.79
CA CYS A 626 -7.69 7.12 -17.49
C CYS A 626 -7.98 8.48 -18.16
N ALA A 627 -8.77 8.47 -19.23
CA ALA A 627 -9.13 9.67 -20.00
C ALA A 627 -9.66 10.83 -19.14
N GLN A 628 -10.45 10.56 -18.10
CA GLN A 628 -10.98 11.60 -17.21
C GLN A 628 -9.88 12.33 -16.43
N ALA A 629 -8.82 11.61 -16.02
CA ALA A 629 -7.70 12.21 -15.31
C ALA A 629 -6.84 13.07 -16.25
N GLU A 630 -6.74 12.70 -17.53
CA GLU A 630 -6.05 13.50 -18.55
C GLU A 630 -6.85 14.72 -18.99
N GLU A 631 -8.17 14.57 -19.16
CA GLU A 631 -9.07 15.64 -19.60
C GLU A 631 -9.30 16.71 -18.53
N PHE A 632 -9.50 16.29 -17.28
CA PHE A 632 -9.89 17.17 -16.18
C PHE A 632 -8.78 17.40 -15.14
N GLY A 633 -7.58 16.85 -15.40
CA GLY A 633 -6.40 17.05 -14.57
C GLY A 633 -5.35 17.93 -15.23
N HIS A 634 -4.18 18.03 -14.62
CA HIS A 634 -3.00 18.65 -15.19
C HIS A 634 -1.85 17.65 -15.23
N ILE A 635 -1.52 17.16 -16.43
CA ILE A 635 -0.36 16.29 -16.67
C ILE A 635 0.68 17.12 -17.38
N GLY A 636 1.72 17.52 -16.64
CA GLY A 636 2.62 18.60 -17.03
C GLY A 636 4.07 18.18 -17.26
N ARG A 637 4.98 18.99 -16.71
CA ARG A 637 6.44 19.04 -16.94
C ARG A 637 7.18 17.87 -16.27
N ASN A 638 6.81 16.65 -16.62
CA ASN A 638 7.47 15.45 -16.13
C ASN A 638 8.68 15.11 -17.03
N LEU A 639 9.82 14.77 -16.44
CA LEU A 639 10.99 14.26 -17.16
C LEU A 639 10.86 12.74 -17.26
N ILE A 640 10.52 12.23 -18.44
CA ILE A 640 10.20 10.82 -18.68
C ILE A 640 11.11 10.29 -19.78
N GLY A 641 11.86 9.22 -19.50
CA GLY A 641 12.69 8.56 -20.50
C GLY A 641 13.94 9.34 -20.95
N GLU A 642 14.26 10.44 -20.25
CA GLU A 642 15.49 11.22 -20.41
C GLU A 642 16.38 11.05 -19.17
N ASP A 643 17.70 11.20 -19.34
CA ASP A 643 18.66 11.12 -18.23
C ASP A 643 18.50 12.34 -17.29
N PRO A 644 18.12 12.15 -16.02
CA PRO A 644 18.00 13.23 -15.06
C PRO A 644 19.35 13.76 -14.56
N LEU A 645 20.48 13.13 -14.92
CA LEU A 645 21.82 13.44 -14.40
C LEU A 645 21.90 13.28 -12.88
N PHE A 646 21.56 12.08 -12.40
CA PHE A 646 21.77 11.71 -10.99
C PHE A 646 23.26 11.75 -10.61
N VAL A 647 23.56 12.00 -9.34
CA VAL A 647 24.95 11.98 -8.83
C VAL A 647 25.53 10.57 -8.98
N ASP A 648 24.86 9.55 -8.43
CA ASP A 648 25.27 8.15 -8.50
C ASP A 648 24.09 7.17 -8.30
N ALA A 649 23.30 6.96 -9.36
CA ALA A 649 22.13 6.08 -9.31
C ALA A 649 22.46 4.61 -8.97
N ASN A 650 23.65 4.12 -9.35
CA ASN A 650 24.09 2.74 -9.09
C ASN A 650 24.23 2.45 -7.59
N ASN A 651 24.49 3.48 -6.78
CA ASN A 651 24.56 3.41 -5.32
C ASN A 651 23.33 4.03 -4.64
N ASN A 652 22.19 4.14 -5.34
CA ASN A 652 20.96 4.77 -4.87
C ASN A 652 21.08 6.25 -4.49
N ASP A 653 22.05 6.99 -5.05
CA ASP A 653 22.15 8.44 -4.88
C ASP A 653 21.43 9.19 -6.00
N TYR A 654 20.16 9.50 -5.74
CA TYR A 654 19.25 10.18 -6.67
C TYR A 654 19.29 11.71 -6.57
N ARG A 655 20.32 12.29 -5.94
CA ARG A 655 20.54 13.74 -6.00
C ARG A 655 20.83 14.15 -7.44
N LEU A 656 20.42 15.35 -7.82
CA LEU A 656 20.61 15.87 -9.18
C LEU A 656 21.91 16.68 -9.27
N ARG A 657 22.64 16.51 -10.38
CA ARG A 657 23.73 17.40 -10.75
C ARG A 657 23.18 18.77 -11.18
N PRO A 658 23.95 19.88 -11.03
CA PRO A 658 23.49 21.23 -11.39
C PRO A 658 23.01 21.38 -12.83
N GLU A 659 23.51 20.55 -13.75
CA GLU A 659 23.17 20.57 -15.18
C GLU A 659 21.88 19.82 -15.51
N SER A 660 21.25 19.18 -14.52
CA SER A 660 20.06 18.34 -14.71
C SER A 660 18.95 19.05 -15.48
N PRO A 661 18.38 18.43 -16.53
CA PRO A 661 17.25 18.99 -17.25
C PRO A 661 16.01 19.14 -16.36
N ALA A 662 15.87 18.33 -15.31
CA ALA A 662 14.75 18.43 -14.37
C ALA A 662 14.70 19.78 -13.64
N LEU A 663 15.86 20.36 -13.31
CA LEU A 663 15.94 21.67 -12.64
C LEU A 663 15.34 22.78 -13.53
N LYS A 664 15.51 22.70 -14.85
CA LYS A 664 14.92 23.64 -15.83
C LYS A 664 13.40 23.51 -15.94
N LEU A 665 12.85 22.33 -15.63
CA LEU A 665 11.40 22.10 -15.54
C LEU A 665 10.80 22.66 -14.23
N GLY A 666 11.64 23.14 -13.32
CA GLY A 666 11.26 23.66 -12.00
C GLY A 666 11.28 22.61 -10.89
N PHE A 667 11.87 21.43 -11.13
CA PHE A 667 12.08 20.42 -10.10
C PHE A 667 12.91 21.00 -8.95
N GLN A 668 12.50 20.74 -7.71
CA GLN A 668 13.18 21.16 -6.49
C GLN A 668 13.98 20.00 -5.90
N PRO A 669 15.26 20.19 -5.54
CA PRO A 669 16.05 19.13 -4.91
C PRO A 669 15.39 18.55 -3.65
N ILE A 670 15.44 17.23 -3.51
CA ILE A 670 14.91 16.49 -2.35
C ILE A 670 15.99 16.44 -1.25
N PRO A 671 15.66 16.70 0.04
CA PRO A 671 16.61 16.67 1.15
C PRO A 671 16.96 15.23 1.58
N THR A 672 17.67 14.50 0.72
CA THR A 672 18.03 13.08 0.89
C THR A 672 18.86 12.79 2.13
N ASP A 673 19.71 13.73 2.55
CA ASP A 673 20.53 13.66 3.77
C ASP A 673 19.70 13.64 5.07
N ARG A 674 18.43 14.02 5.00
CA ARG A 674 17.51 14.07 6.15
C ARG A 674 16.57 12.87 6.23
N ILE A 675 16.52 12.02 5.21
CA ILE A 675 15.63 10.86 5.16
C ILE A 675 16.11 9.79 6.16
N GLY A 676 15.16 9.09 6.78
CA GLY A 676 15.42 8.03 7.74
C GLY A 676 15.82 8.55 9.13
N VAL A 677 16.31 7.61 9.95
CA VAL A 677 16.71 7.86 11.34
C VAL A 677 18.03 8.63 11.42
N TYR A 678 18.24 9.34 12.53
CA TYR A 678 19.42 10.18 12.75
C TYR A 678 19.96 10.11 14.17
N ARG A 679 21.25 10.44 14.32
CA ARG A 679 21.92 10.45 15.63
C ARG A 679 21.27 11.48 16.54
N HIS A 680 20.81 11.05 17.71
CA HIS A 680 20.24 11.91 18.72
C HIS A 680 20.47 11.31 20.13
N PRO A 681 20.66 12.10 21.20
CA PRO A 681 20.79 11.56 22.56
C PRO A 681 19.58 10.75 23.05
N LEU A 682 18.39 11.04 22.50
CA LEU A 682 17.14 10.33 22.82
C LEU A 682 16.84 9.15 21.87
N ARG A 683 17.86 8.56 21.25
CA ARG A 683 17.72 7.31 20.48
C ARG A 683 18.05 6.11 21.35
N ALA A 684 17.23 5.06 21.27
CA ALA A 684 17.46 3.79 21.94
C ALA A 684 18.79 3.15 21.49
N THR A 685 19.03 3.12 20.17
CA THR A 685 20.24 2.52 19.57
C THR A 685 20.85 3.44 18.51
N TRP A 686 22.19 3.51 18.48
CA TRP A 686 22.95 4.17 17.41
C TRP A 686 24.35 3.55 17.27
N PRO A 687 24.92 3.42 16.05
CA PRO A 687 24.29 3.63 14.75
C PRO A 687 23.25 2.55 14.45
N VAL A 688 22.22 2.89 13.69
CA VAL A 688 21.34 1.85 13.14
C VAL A 688 21.90 1.34 11.82
N ARG A 689 21.90 0.02 11.71
CA ARG A 689 22.30 -0.73 10.52
C ARG A 689 21.13 -1.60 10.13
N HIS A 690 20.79 -1.58 8.85
CA HIS A 690 19.74 -2.39 8.27
C HIS A 690 20.19 -2.85 6.89
N ALA A 691 19.60 -3.95 6.44
CA ALA A 691 19.76 -4.46 5.10
C ALA A 691 18.39 -4.51 4.45
N VAL A 692 18.35 -4.43 3.13
CA VAL A 692 17.14 -4.74 2.38
C VAL A 692 16.95 -6.26 2.38
N ARG A 693 15.78 -6.70 2.83
CA ARG A 693 15.32 -8.09 2.73
C ARG A 693 14.31 -8.21 1.58
N LEU A 694 14.50 -9.20 0.72
CA LEU A 694 13.52 -9.61 -0.28
C LEU A 694 13.02 -11.02 0.03
N PRO A 695 11.77 -11.37 -0.31
CA PRO A 695 11.30 -12.74 -0.24
C PRO A 695 12.14 -13.64 -1.15
N GLU A 696 12.36 -14.89 -0.73
CA GLU A 696 13.06 -15.87 -1.56
C GLU A 696 12.33 -16.09 -2.90
N GLY A 697 13.10 -16.21 -3.99
CA GLY A 697 12.56 -16.42 -5.33
C GLY A 697 11.84 -15.21 -5.94
N VAL A 698 11.80 -14.07 -5.25
CA VAL A 698 11.35 -12.80 -5.82
C VAL A 698 12.58 -12.03 -6.28
N ASP A 699 12.85 -12.08 -7.59
CA ASP A 699 13.77 -11.15 -8.21
C ASP A 699 13.32 -9.73 -7.88
N GLN A 700 14.27 -8.79 -7.64
CA GLN A 700 13.95 -7.36 -7.62
C GLN A 700 13.09 -7.07 -8.84
N PRO A 701 12.04 -6.21 -8.73
CA PRO A 701 11.15 -5.96 -9.85
C PRO A 701 11.99 -5.49 -11.02
N HIS A 702 12.33 -6.45 -11.89
CA HIS A 702 13.05 -6.17 -13.09
C HIS A 702 12.05 -5.36 -13.89
N SER A 703 12.39 -4.09 -14.12
CA SER A 703 11.86 -3.41 -15.29
C SER A 703 12.00 -4.42 -16.43
N PRO A 704 10.97 -4.67 -17.28
CA PRO A 704 11.32 -5.19 -18.59
C PRO A 704 12.42 -4.26 -19.06
N SER A 705 13.63 -4.78 -19.28
CA SER A 705 14.69 -3.97 -19.83
C SER A 705 14.09 -3.44 -21.11
N LEU A 706 13.59 -2.21 -21.07
CA LEU A 706 13.52 -1.41 -22.25
C LEU A 706 15.00 -1.36 -22.59
N PRO A 707 15.47 -2.04 -23.66
CA PRO A 707 16.76 -1.65 -24.18
C PRO A 707 16.71 -0.13 -24.23
N PRO A 708 17.78 0.59 -23.84
CA PRO A 708 17.81 2.04 -24.03
C PRO A 708 17.20 2.25 -25.40
N LYS A 709 16.06 2.96 -25.45
CA LYS A 709 15.42 3.21 -26.74
C LYS A 709 16.53 3.95 -27.48
N GLU A 710 17.29 3.24 -28.31
CA GLU A 710 17.90 3.84 -29.47
C GLU A 710 16.74 4.62 -30.02
N ALA A 711 16.87 5.95 -29.99
CA ALA A 711 15.87 6.83 -30.52
C ALA A 711 15.61 6.27 -31.91
N VAL A 712 14.50 5.55 -32.10
CA VAL A 712 14.13 5.06 -33.41
C VAL A 712 13.87 6.36 -34.13
N ALA A 713 14.86 6.76 -34.93
CA ALA A 713 14.81 7.98 -35.69
C ALA A 713 13.42 8.01 -36.31
N GLN A 714 12.66 9.07 -36.05
CA GLN A 714 11.37 9.27 -36.71
C GLN A 714 11.69 9.48 -38.19
N GLY A 715 11.87 8.37 -38.91
CA GLY A 715 11.93 8.36 -40.35
C GLY A 715 10.60 8.92 -40.88
N PRO A 716 10.60 9.46 -42.11
CA PRO A 716 9.39 9.95 -42.72
C PRO A 716 8.29 8.88 -42.69
N LYS A 717 7.04 9.29 -42.44
CA LYS A 717 5.89 8.37 -42.42
C LYS A 717 5.87 7.52 -43.70
N PRO A 718 5.62 6.21 -43.60
CA PRO A 718 5.45 5.36 -44.77
C PRO A 718 4.36 5.91 -45.71
N LEU A 719 4.68 6.01 -46.99
CA LEU A 719 3.80 6.54 -48.03
C LEU A 719 3.13 5.38 -48.79
N PHE A 720 1.80 5.39 -48.82
CA PHE A 720 0.97 4.44 -49.57
C PHE A 720 0.19 5.19 -50.64
N LYS A 721 0.10 4.63 -51.85
CA LYS A 721 -0.56 5.28 -52.99
C LYS A 721 -1.91 4.64 -53.26
N ALA A 722 -2.99 5.43 -53.20
CA ALA A 722 -4.32 5.05 -53.65
C ALA A 722 -4.51 5.53 -55.08
N GLY A 723 -4.69 4.60 -56.03
CA GLY A 723 -4.91 4.94 -57.44
C GLY A 723 -6.35 5.37 -57.72
N ARG A 724 -6.53 6.19 -58.75
CA ARG A 724 -7.85 6.65 -59.17
C ARG A 724 -8.64 5.57 -59.89
N GLN A 725 -9.88 5.40 -59.47
CA GLN A 725 -10.81 4.42 -60.01
C GLN A 725 -11.74 5.08 -61.05
N ASN A 726 -11.89 4.43 -62.21
CA ASN A 726 -12.72 4.93 -63.32
C ASN A 726 -13.97 4.07 -63.55
N THR A 727 -14.17 3.06 -62.71
CA THR A 727 -15.29 2.10 -62.76
C THR A 727 -15.97 2.06 -61.40
N THR A 728 -17.30 2.03 -61.38
CA THR A 728 -18.06 1.96 -60.12
C THR A 728 -17.71 0.69 -59.34
N ILE A 729 -17.35 0.83 -58.07
CA ILE A 729 -17.15 -0.28 -57.12
C ILE A 729 -18.49 -0.58 -56.47
N ALA A 730 -18.90 -1.84 -56.47
CA ALA A 730 -20.08 -2.27 -55.72
C ALA A 730 -19.68 -2.43 -54.25
N ILE A 731 -20.39 -1.77 -53.32
CA ILE A 731 -20.20 -1.98 -51.88
C ILE A 731 -21.12 -3.12 -51.46
N ASP A 732 -20.75 -4.35 -51.79
CA ASP A 732 -21.53 -5.57 -51.50
C ASP A 732 -20.85 -6.51 -50.50
N GLY A 733 -19.65 -6.15 -50.04
CA GLY A 733 -18.87 -6.87 -49.05
C GLY A 733 -17.99 -7.95 -49.66
N THR A 734 -18.03 -8.17 -50.97
CA THR A 734 -17.30 -9.23 -51.68
C THR A 734 -16.22 -8.64 -52.59
N ILE A 735 -14.95 -8.86 -52.24
CA ILE A 735 -13.82 -8.36 -53.02
C ILE A 735 -13.62 -9.22 -54.27
N LYS A 736 -14.10 -8.78 -55.45
CA LYS A 736 -13.99 -9.54 -56.70
C LYS A 736 -12.67 -9.29 -57.45
N PRO A 737 -12.13 -10.30 -58.16
CA PRO A 737 -10.98 -10.09 -59.04
C PRO A 737 -11.27 -9.04 -60.12
N GLY A 738 -10.40 -8.05 -60.25
CA GLY A 738 -10.52 -7.00 -61.27
C GLY A 738 -11.41 -5.81 -60.90
N GLU A 739 -12.20 -5.91 -59.83
CA GLU A 739 -13.02 -4.80 -59.31
C GLU A 739 -12.17 -3.69 -58.70
N TRP A 740 -11.07 -4.05 -58.04
CA TRP A 740 -10.14 -3.12 -57.42
C TRP A 740 -8.90 -2.94 -58.31
N LYS A 741 -8.63 -1.71 -58.79
CA LYS A 741 -7.58 -1.37 -59.79
C LYS A 741 -6.14 -1.68 -59.37
N THR A 742 -5.91 -2.24 -58.18
CA THR A 742 -4.63 -2.76 -57.69
C THR A 742 -4.52 -4.28 -57.94
N GLY A 743 -4.65 -4.67 -59.22
CA GLY A 743 -4.80 -6.05 -59.70
C GLY A 743 -4.02 -7.16 -58.96
N GLY A 744 -4.75 -8.18 -58.51
CA GLY A 744 -4.24 -9.45 -58.00
C GLY A 744 -3.69 -9.41 -56.56
N SER A 745 -3.63 -10.59 -55.92
CA SER A 745 -3.19 -10.78 -54.52
C SER A 745 -1.78 -10.28 -54.18
N ARG A 746 -0.98 -9.85 -55.17
CA ARG A 746 0.38 -9.30 -55.01
C ARG A 746 0.45 -7.78 -54.88
N LYS A 747 -0.67 -7.04 -54.91
CA LYS A 747 -0.71 -5.57 -54.78
C LYS A 747 -1.61 -5.05 -53.63
N ALA A 748 -2.14 -5.93 -52.79
CA ALA A 748 -2.85 -5.53 -51.57
C ALA A 748 -1.86 -5.03 -50.51
N PHE A 749 -2.24 -4.01 -49.75
CA PHE A 749 -1.47 -3.57 -48.59
C PHE A 749 -1.58 -4.60 -47.46
N ALA A 750 -0.45 -4.96 -46.86
CA ALA A 750 -0.42 -5.85 -45.72
C ALA A 750 -0.76 -5.07 -44.44
N ILE A 751 -1.81 -5.50 -43.75
CA ILE A 751 -2.11 -5.11 -42.37
C ILE A 751 -1.47 -6.18 -41.49
N GLU A 752 -0.23 -5.94 -41.11
CA GLU A 752 0.65 -6.97 -40.52
C GLU A 752 1.42 -6.52 -39.29
N GLN A 753 1.38 -5.23 -38.93
CA GLN A 753 2.16 -4.70 -37.82
C GLN A 753 1.35 -4.68 -36.52
N LYS A 754 1.97 -4.98 -35.38
CA LYS A 754 1.41 -4.64 -34.06
C LYS A 754 1.68 -3.16 -33.74
N LEU A 755 1.27 -2.72 -32.55
CA LEU A 755 1.47 -1.34 -32.10
C LEU A 755 2.96 -0.94 -32.07
N ASP A 756 3.84 -1.87 -31.72
CA ASP A 756 5.30 -1.74 -31.68
C ASP A 756 5.99 -1.87 -33.06
N ARG A 757 5.21 -1.98 -34.15
CA ARG A 757 5.66 -2.27 -35.54
C ARG A 757 6.19 -3.68 -35.79
N SER A 758 6.20 -4.58 -34.80
CA SER A 758 6.53 -5.99 -35.02
C SER A 758 5.52 -6.63 -35.96
N LYS A 759 6.00 -7.44 -36.91
CA LYS A 759 5.15 -8.04 -37.95
C LYS A 759 4.53 -9.37 -37.50
N VAL A 760 3.34 -9.68 -37.99
CA VAL A 760 2.58 -10.89 -37.70
C VAL A 760 2.11 -11.55 -38.98
N THR A 761 2.26 -12.88 -39.04
CA THR A 761 1.79 -13.72 -40.14
C THR A 761 0.67 -14.67 -39.64
N PRO A 762 -0.37 -14.97 -40.45
CA PRO A 762 -0.70 -14.30 -41.71
C PRO A 762 -1.23 -12.88 -41.48
N PRO A 763 -1.02 -11.96 -42.45
CA PRO A 763 -1.54 -10.60 -42.39
C PRO A 763 -3.00 -10.54 -42.84
N SER A 764 -3.73 -9.50 -42.42
CA SER A 764 -4.92 -9.07 -43.15
C SER A 764 -4.49 -8.30 -44.40
N ARG A 765 -5.33 -8.26 -45.43
CA ARG A 765 -5.03 -7.59 -46.71
C ARG A 765 -5.99 -6.45 -46.97
N ALA A 766 -5.50 -5.33 -47.48
CA ALA A 766 -6.31 -4.17 -47.81
C ALA A 766 -6.12 -3.67 -49.24
N TRP A 767 -7.19 -3.17 -49.84
CA TRP A 767 -7.21 -2.47 -51.12
C TRP A 767 -7.77 -1.07 -50.91
N ILE A 768 -7.09 -0.06 -51.43
CA ILE A 768 -7.48 1.34 -51.28
C ILE A 768 -7.41 2.03 -52.63
N CYS A 769 -8.48 2.70 -53.03
CA CYS A 769 -8.55 3.53 -54.23
C CYS A 769 -9.50 4.72 -53.99
N TRP A 770 -9.61 5.62 -54.96
CA TRP A 770 -10.42 6.83 -54.82
C TRP A 770 -11.03 7.26 -56.15
N ASP A 771 -12.10 8.05 -56.10
CA ASP A 771 -12.61 8.85 -57.22
C ASP A 771 -12.86 10.30 -56.77
N ASN A 772 -13.51 11.12 -57.59
CA ASN A 772 -13.74 12.53 -57.23
C ASN A 772 -14.61 12.71 -55.97
N ASP A 773 -15.39 11.70 -55.58
CA ASP A 773 -16.42 11.81 -54.55
C ASP A 773 -16.03 11.09 -53.25
N ALA A 774 -15.34 9.96 -53.34
CA ALA A 774 -15.11 9.07 -52.20
C ALA A 774 -13.75 8.36 -52.18
N LEU A 775 -13.34 8.02 -50.96
CA LEU A 775 -12.30 7.04 -50.68
C LEU A 775 -12.93 5.65 -50.54
N TYR A 776 -12.36 4.67 -51.23
CA TYR A 776 -12.79 3.29 -51.20
C TYR A 776 -11.77 2.43 -50.46
N VAL A 777 -12.22 1.64 -49.49
CA VAL A 777 -11.38 0.74 -48.70
C VAL A 777 -12.01 -0.64 -48.66
N ALA A 778 -11.25 -1.67 -49.01
CA ALA A 778 -11.65 -3.06 -48.77
C ALA A 778 -10.61 -3.78 -47.91
N VAL A 779 -11.07 -4.66 -47.02
CA VAL A 779 -10.19 -5.45 -46.14
C VAL A 779 -10.65 -6.90 -46.12
N ASP A 780 -9.73 -7.82 -46.41
CA ASP A 780 -9.87 -9.28 -46.22
C ASP A 780 -9.13 -9.68 -44.94
N THR A 781 -9.89 -10.13 -43.95
CA THR A 781 -9.36 -10.58 -42.65
C THR A 781 -9.61 -12.07 -42.48
N ASP A 782 -8.53 -12.85 -42.48
CA ASP A 782 -8.51 -14.23 -42.03
C ASP A 782 -7.84 -14.31 -40.65
N THR A 783 -8.63 -14.66 -39.64
CA THR A 783 -8.11 -14.82 -38.28
C THR A 783 -7.37 -16.15 -38.08
N ALA A 784 -7.25 -17.01 -39.10
CA ALA A 784 -6.65 -18.35 -39.02
C ALA A 784 -7.20 -19.19 -37.84
N SER A 785 -8.41 -18.85 -37.37
CA SER A 785 -9.04 -19.42 -36.19
C SER A 785 -10.22 -20.28 -36.60
N LYS A 786 -10.43 -21.38 -35.86
CA LYS A 786 -11.66 -22.18 -35.94
C LYS A 786 -12.79 -21.61 -35.10
N THR A 787 -12.52 -20.59 -34.28
CA THR A 787 -13.52 -19.92 -33.45
C THR A 787 -14.36 -18.98 -34.31
N PRO A 788 -15.71 -19.04 -34.21
CA PRO A 788 -16.60 -18.11 -34.90
C PRO A 788 -16.30 -16.64 -34.58
N LEU A 789 -16.38 -15.77 -35.59
CA LEU A 789 -16.36 -14.32 -35.42
C LEU A 789 -17.45 -13.88 -34.46
N LYS A 790 -17.13 -12.94 -33.57
CA LYS A 790 -18.14 -12.35 -32.68
C LYS A 790 -19.04 -11.42 -33.49
N GLN A 791 -20.34 -11.67 -33.42
CA GLN A 791 -21.37 -10.93 -34.15
C GLN A 791 -21.90 -9.70 -33.38
N GLU A 792 -21.29 -9.34 -32.25
CA GLU A 792 -21.63 -8.11 -31.52
C GLU A 792 -20.80 -6.92 -32.05
N ALA A 793 -21.43 -5.75 -32.20
CA ALA A 793 -20.74 -4.52 -32.61
C ALA A 793 -20.13 -3.81 -31.40
N LYS A 794 -18.97 -4.30 -30.93
CA LYS A 794 -18.31 -3.78 -29.72
C LYS A 794 -16.81 -3.68 -29.90
N TRP A 795 -16.31 -2.45 -30.00
CA TRP A 795 -14.89 -2.17 -30.16
C TRP A 795 -14.03 -2.82 -29.06
N GLY A 796 -12.86 -3.32 -29.45
CA GLY A 796 -11.89 -3.98 -28.56
C GLY A 796 -12.21 -5.43 -28.21
N SER A 797 -13.49 -5.79 -28.06
CA SER A 797 -13.91 -7.16 -27.74
C SER A 797 -14.31 -8.00 -28.95
N SER A 798 -14.81 -7.38 -30.02
CA SER A 798 -15.21 -8.02 -31.27
C SER A 798 -14.12 -7.93 -32.33
N ASP A 799 -14.21 -8.78 -33.35
CA ASP A 799 -13.49 -8.56 -34.59
C ASP A 799 -14.00 -7.28 -35.27
N ALA A 800 -13.10 -6.51 -35.86
CA ALA A 800 -13.44 -5.22 -36.44
C ALA A 800 -12.37 -4.74 -37.42
N VAL A 801 -12.76 -3.85 -38.33
CA VAL A 801 -11.85 -3.06 -39.15
C VAL A 801 -12.03 -1.59 -38.76
N GLU A 802 -10.92 -0.91 -38.45
CA GLU A 802 -10.89 0.53 -38.15
C GLU A 802 -10.14 1.27 -39.25
N VAL A 803 -10.76 2.35 -39.73
CA VAL A 803 -10.19 3.31 -40.67
C VAL A 803 -9.99 4.63 -39.91
N ALA A 804 -8.74 5.03 -39.72
CA ALA A 804 -8.38 6.27 -39.04
C ALA A 804 -7.82 7.27 -40.05
N ILE A 805 -8.37 8.50 -40.05
CA ILE A 805 -8.08 9.52 -41.05
C ILE A 805 -7.93 10.89 -40.37
N GLN A 806 -6.89 11.63 -40.72
CA GLN A 806 -6.77 13.04 -40.35
C GLN A 806 -6.49 13.87 -41.60
N ASN A 807 -7.30 14.91 -41.82
CA ASN A 807 -7.11 15.85 -42.92
C ASN A 807 -5.98 16.85 -42.58
N PRO A 808 -4.80 16.77 -43.22
CA PRO A 808 -3.70 17.66 -42.89
C PRO A 808 -3.91 19.10 -43.37
N SER A 809 -4.82 19.39 -44.31
CA SER A 809 -5.08 20.77 -44.76
C SER A 809 -5.75 21.63 -43.69
N LYS A 810 -6.29 21.02 -42.62
CA LYS A 810 -6.79 21.69 -41.43
C LYS A 810 -5.73 21.92 -40.34
N GLY A 811 -4.45 21.65 -40.65
CA GLY A 811 -3.31 21.86 -39.75
C GLY A 811 -3.08 20.72 -38.75
N LYS A 812 -2.03 20.86 -37.93
CA LYS A 812 -1.55 19.80 -37.00
C LYS A 812 -2.57 19.38 -35.92
N ARG A 813 -3.57 20.23 -35.65
CA ARG A 813 -4.65 19.99 -34.67
C ARG A 813 -5.95 19.49 -35.30
N ALA A 814 -5.93 19.15 -36.59
CA ALA A 814 -7.10 18.56 -37.24
C ALA A 814 -7.56 17.31 -36.47
N PRO A 815 -8.88 17.11 -36.28
CA PRO A 815 -9.37 15.93 -35.59
C PRO A 815 -8.99 14.66 -36.37
N ILE A 816 -8.73 13.59 -35.62
CA ILE A 816 -8.58 12.24 -36.18
C ILE A 816 -9.99 11.64 -36.21
N LEU A 817 -10.48 11.35 -37.41
CA LEU A 817 -11.78 10.74 -37.65
C LEU A 817 -11.61 9.22 -37.71
N VAL A 818 -12.45 8.50 -36.99
CA VAL A 818 -12.33 7.04 -36.81
C VAL A 818 -13.63 6.37 -37.21
N LEU A 819 -13.58 5.49 -38.20
CA LEU A 819 -14.70 4.64 -38.61
C LEU A 819 -14.39 3.20 -38.26
N ARG A 820 -15.35 2.47 -37.69
CA ARG A 820 -15.19 1.07 -37.25
C ARG A 820 -16.31 0.21 -37.79
N GLY A 821 -15.98 -0.82 -38.54
CA GLY A 821 -16.93 -1.76 -39.12
C GLY A 821 -16.77 -3.13 -38.49
N TYR A 822 -17.89 -3.83 -38.36
CA TYR A 822 -17.99 -5.10 -37.62
C TYR A 822 -18.54 -6.23 -38.53
N PRO A 823 -18.22 -7.51 -38.23
CA PRO A 823 -18.68 -8.66 -39.02
C PRO A 823 -20.20 -8.81 -39.14
N CYS A 824 -20.96 -8.21 -38.22
CA CYS A 824 -22.42 -8.22 -38.24
C CYS A 824 -23.03 -7.20 -39.23
N GLY A 825 -22.20 -6.51 -40.02
CA GLY A 825 -22.65 -5.58 -41.06
C GLY A 825 -22.92 -4.15 -40.57
N THR A 826 -22.68 -3.87 -39.29
CA THR A 826 -22.81 -2.51 -38.75
C THR A 826 -21.47 -1.78 -38.77
N PHE A 827 -21.52 -0.45 -38.85
CA PHE A 827 -20.37 0.41 -38.60
C PHE A 827 -20.73 1.56 -37.67
N GLU A 828 -19.71 2.17 -37.07
CA GLU A 828 -19.83 3.38 -36.26
C GLU A 828 -18.75 4.41 -36.64
N SER A 829 -19.04 5.68 -36.33
CA SER A 829 -18.06 6.75 -36.28
C SER A 829 -17.75 7.05 -34.82
N SER A 830 -16.48 6.95 -34.42
CA SER A 830 -16.05 6.98 -33.02
C SER A 830 -15.41 8.31 -32.62
N GLY A 831 -15.75 8.80 -31.43
CA GLY A 831 -15.13 9.96 -30.80
C GLY A 831 -13.90 9.61 -29.94
N GLU A 832 -13.47 8.35 -29.90
CA GLU A 832 -12.37 7.88 -29.04
C GLU A 832 -11.04 8.63 -29.28
N ALA A 833 -10.82 9.11 -30.50
CA ALA A 833 -9.64 9.90 -30.85
C ALA A 833 -9.71 11.37 -30.42
N GLY A 834 -10.74 11.78 -29.67
CA GLY A 834 -10.94 13.14 -29.19
C GLY A 834 -11.50 14.12 -30.24
N ALA A 835 -12.07 13.62 -31.34
CA ALA A 835 -12.72 14.46 -32.34
C ALA A 835 -14.01 15.10 -31.80
N PRO A 836 -14.32 16.38 -32.13
CA PRO A 836 -15.58 17.01 -31.74
C PRO A 836 -16.80 16.21 -32.19
N LYS A 837 -17.86 16.16 -31.37
CA LYS A 837 -19.08 15.38 -31.67
C LYS A 837 -19.69 15.67 -33.05
N ALA A 838 -19.64 16.93 -33.50
CA ALA A 838 -20.12 17.33 -34.82
C ALA A 838 -19.28 16.73 -35.96
N ASP A 839 -17.96 16.67 -35.79
CA ASP A 839 -17.05 16.06 -36.75
C ASP A 839 -17.20 14.53 -36.77
N VAL A 840 -17.40 13.91 -35.61
CA VAL A 840 -17.69 12.46 -35.50
C VAL A 840 -18.99 12.11 -36.23
N ALA A 841 -20.08 12.85 -35.97
CA ALA A 841 -21.36 12.64 -36.66
C ALA A 841 -21.24 12.88 -38.16
N LYS A 842 -20.49 13.91 -38.58
CA LYS A 842 -20.25 14.21 -39.99
C LYS A 842 -19.45 13.11 -40.68
N ALA A 843 -18.42 12.56 -40.05
CA ALA A 843 -17.55 11.55 -40.63
C ALA A 843 -18.28 10.26 -41.02
N GLY A 844 -19.33 9.89 -40.27
CA GLY A 844 -20.18 8.73 -40.58
C GLY A 844 -21.29 9.00 -41.61
N LYS A 845 -21.50 10.26 -42.03
CA LYS A 845 -22.60 10.63 -42.92
C LYS A 845 -22.35 10.11 -44.34
N ASP A 846 -23.37 9.47 -44.92
CA ASP A 846 -23.38 8.92 -46.29
C ASP A 846 -22.29 7.87 -46.57
N VAL A 847 -21.67 7.33 -45.51
CA VAL A 847 -20.74 6.20 -45.59
C VAL A 847 -21.53 4.93 -45.92
N GLN A 848 -21.07 4.21 -46.94
CA GLN A 848 -21.59 2.87 -47.26
C GLN A 848 -20.60 1.84 -46.73
N PHE A 849 -21.13 0.79 -46.10
CA PHE A 849 -20.37 -0.30 -45.51
C PHE A 849 -21.09 -1.62 -45.80
N ALA A 850 -20.36 -2.60 -46.32
CA ALA A 850 -20.88 -3.94 -46.55
C ALA A 850 -19.86 -5.00 -46.13
N VAL A 851 -20.36 -6.18 -45.77
CA VAL A 851 -19.58 -7.28 -45.21
C VAL A 851 -20.02 -8.60 -45.83
N GLN A 852 -19.05 -9.46 -46.14
CA GLN A 852 -19.28 -10.88 -46.40
C GLN A 852 -18.49 -11.72 -45.39
N VAL A 853 -19.18 -12.56 -44.64
CA VAL A 853 -18.55 -13.55 -43.75
C VAL A 853 -18.40 -14.88 -44.49
N ALA A 854 -17.23 -15.48 -44.41
CA ALA A 854 -16.89 -16.75 -45.06
C ALA A 854 -16.30 -17.73 -44.03
N GLY A 855 -17.13 -18.65 -43.53
CA GLY A 855 -16.72 -19.63 -42.51
C GLY A 855 -16.59 -19.02 -41.11
N ALA A 856 -15.89 -19.73 -40.21
CA ALA A 856 -15.83 -19.35 -38.80
C ALA A 856 -14.94 -18.13 -38.52
N GLY A 857 -13.82 -17.97 -39.23
CA GLY A 857 -12.77 -17.01 -38.88
C GLY A 857 -12.39 -16.01 -39.95
N ARG A 858 -13.09 -15.98 -41.10
CA ARG A 858 -12.75 -15.11 -42.23
C ARG A 858 -13.92 -14.24 -42.65
N TRP A 859 -13.63 -12.98 -42.95
CA TRP A 859 -14.60 -12.01 -43.42
C TRP A 859 -13.94 -10.92 -44.25
N THR A 860 -14.71 -10.35 -45.18
CA THR A 860 -14.33 -9.22 -46.01
C THR A 860 -15.22 -8.03 -45.72
N THR A 861 -14.66 -6.84 -45.83
CA THR A 861 -15.40 -5.56 -45.70
C THR A 861 -15.11 -4.66 -46.87
N GLU A 862 -16.09 -3.88 -47.28
CA GLU A 862 -15.97 -2.81 -48.28
C GLU A 862 -16.59 -1.53 -47.77
N TRP A 863 -15.91 -0.42 -48.04
CA TRP A 863 -16.29 0.92 -47.61
C TRP A 863 -16.30 1.87 -48.80
N ARG A 864 -17.34 2.71 -48.89
CA ARG A 864 -17.31 3.97 -49.62
C ARG A 864 -17.43 5.11 -48.62
N ILE A 865 -16.37 5.90 -48.47
CA ILE A 865 -16.26 6.98 -47.50
C ILE A 865 -16.23 8.32 -48.27
N PRO A 866 -17.32 9.10 -48.28
CA PRO A 866 -17.35 10.37 -49.01
C PRO A 866 -16.29 11.36 -48.50
N PHE A 867 -15.50 11.96 -49.39
CA PHE A 867 -14.49 12.94 -48.97
C PHE A 867 -15.12 14.15 -48.27
N ALA A 868 -16.35 14.53 -48.66
CA ALA A 868 -17.13 15.56 -48.00
C ALA A 868 -17.41 15.25 -46.51
N SER A 869 -17.61 13.97 -46.14
CA SER A 869 -17.83 13.53 -44.75
C SER A 869 -16.56 13.73 -43.91
N LEU A 870 -15.40 13.49 -44.52
CA LEU A 870 -14.07 13.70 -43.93
C LEU A 870 -13.62 15.17 -43.93
N GLY A 871 -14.36 16.04 -44.64
CA GLY A 871 -13.98 17.42 -44.88
C GLY A 871 -12.67 17.54 -45.66
N ILE A 872 -12.45 16.62 -46.61
CA ILE A 872 -11.31 16.58 -47.52
C ILE A 872 -11.83 16.98 -48.92
N ASP A 873 -11.05 17.78 -49.63
CA ASP A 873 -11.25 18.01 -51.06
C ASP A 873 -10.11 17.29 -51.80
N PRO A 874 -10.40 16.20 -52.55
CA PRO A 874 -9.37 15.38 -53.18
C PRO A 874 -8.69 16.06 -54.37
N THR A 875 -9.19 17.23 -54.82
CA THR A 875 -8.54 18.02 -55.88
C THR A 875 -7.36 18.83 -55.32
N THR A 876 -7.46 19.29 -54.07
CA THR A 876 -6.46 20.13 -53.40
C THR A 876 -5.66 19.40 -52.33
N THR A 877 -6.23 18.38 -51.70
CA THR A 877 -5.60 17.58 -50.63
C THR A 877 -5.25 16.18 -51.14
N LYS A 878 -4.03 16.04 -51.69
CA LYS A 878 -3.56 14.76 -52.25
C LYS A 878 -2.86 13.84 -51.24
N LYS A 879 -2.50 14.32 -50.05
CA LYS A 879 -1.85 13.52 -49.00
C LYS A 879 -2.67 13.58 -47.72
N ILE A 880 -2.95 12.43 -47.12
CA ILE A 880 -3.83 12.27 -45.97
C ILE A 880 -3.10 11.47 -44.90
N ASN A 881 -3.16 11.89 -43.62
CA ASN A 881 -2.67 11.07 -42.51
C ASN A 881 -3.65 9.92 -42.29
N PHE A 882 -3.18 8.68 -42.34
CA PHE A 882 -4.03 7.51 -42.52
C PHE A 882 -3.51 6.29 -41.75
N ASN A 883 -4.40 5.44 -41.27
CA ASN A 883 -4.05 4.09 -40.82
C ASN A 883 -5.24 3.14 -40.97
N LEU A 884 -4.95 1.84 -41.10
CA LEU A 884 -5.93 0.77 -41.05
C LEU A 884 -5.58 -0.21 -39.95
N THR A 885 -6.59 -0.63 -39.19
CA THR A 885 -6.44 -1.64 -38.14
C THR A 885 -7.44 -2.77 -38.35
N SER A 886 -6.97 -4.01 -38.26
CA SER A 886 -7.78 -5.23 -38.17
C SER A 886 -7.69 -5.78 -36.75
N ARG A 887 -8.80 -5.76 -36.02
CA ARG A 887 -8.96 -6.40 -34.71
C ARG A 887 -9.33 -7.85 -34.92
N GLN A 888 -8.51 -8.76 -34.38
CA GLN A 888 -8.75 -10.21 -34.45
C GLN A 888 -9.01 -10.77 -33.06
N SER A 889 -10.27 -10.90 -32.68
CA SER A 889 -10.70 -11.21 -31.31
C SER A 889 -10.18 -12.57 -30.84
N ALA A 890 -10.29 -13.60 -31.68
CA ALA A 890 -9.84 -14.97 -31.38
C ALA A 890 -8.32 -15.07 -31.15
N ARG A 891 -7.52 -14.33 -31.93
CA ARG A 891 -6.06 -14.26 -31.76
C ARG A 891 -5.61 -13.24 -30.73
N ARG A 892 -6.52 -12.41 -30.21
CA ARG A 892 -6.23 -11.27 -29.32
C ARG A 892 -5.20 -10.28 -29.92
N LEU A 893 -5.28 -10.06 -31.23
CA LEU A 893 -4.36 -9.18 -31.95
C LEU A 893 -5.03 -7.90 -32.43
N TRP A 894 -4.21 -6.87 -32.51
CA TRP A 894 -4.40 -5.66 -33.31
C TRP A 894 -3.35 -5.71 -34.42
N LEU A 895 -3.79 -5.85 -35.67
CA LEU A 895 -2.91 -5.76 -36.83
C LEU A 895 -3.15 -4.41 -37.49
N LEU A 896 -2.09 -3.69 -37.82
CA LEU A 896 -2.10 -2.35 -38.36
C LEU A 896 -1.33 -2.29 -39.67
N LEU A 897 -1.73 -1.36 -40.55
CA LEU A 897 -0.97 -1.02 -41.74
C LEU A 897 0.40 -0.44 -41.36
N VAL A 898 0.43 0.44 -40.36
CA VAL A 898 1.66 0.93 -39.71
C VAL A 898 1.45 0.98 -38.19
N GLY A 899 2.33 0.35 -37.42
CA GLY A 899 2.31 0.41 -35.95
C GLY A 899 2.62 1.83 -35.44
N PRO A 900 1.77 2.44 -34.59
CA PRO A 900 1.91 3.80 -34.12
C PRO A 900 2.94 3.99 -32.99
N LEU A 901 3.81 3.00 -32.76
CA LEU A 901 4.85 2.97 -31.72
C LEU A 901 4.25 2.92 -30.30
N ASP A 902 3.40 1.92 -30.05
CA ASP A 902 2.71 1.66 -28.77
C ASP A 902 1.72 2.74 -28.32
N LEU A 903 1.31 3.63 -29.24
CA LEU A 903 0.17 4.53 -29.05
C LEU A 903 -1.16 3.84 -29.45
N ALA A 904 -2.27 4.58 -29.44
CA ALA A 904 -3.59 4.06 -29.79
C ALA A 904 -3.69 3.62 -31.26
N THR A 905 -4.54 2.65 -31.57
CA THR A 905 -4.69 2.07 -32.93
C THR A 905 -5.11 3.10 -33.99
N TRP A 906 -5.85 4.12 -33.56
CA TRP A 906 -6.32 5.22 -34.40
C TRP A 906 -5.27 6.33 -34.58
N ASP A 907 -4.09 6.24 -33.96
CA ASP A 907 -3.10 7.29 -34.03
C ASP A 907 -2.39 7.35 -35.38
N VAL A 908 -2.88 8.25 -36.24
CA VAL A 908 -2.30 8.53 -37.56
C VAL A 908 -1.09 9.47 -37.53
N ARG A 909 -0.70 10.01 -36.36
CA ARG A 909 0.48 10.88 -36.23
C ARG A 909 1.78 10.10 -36.40
N ASN A 910 1.78 8.81 -36.06
CA ASN A 910 2.88 7.87 -36.31
C ASN A 910 2.51 6.76 -37.31
N GLY A 911 1.33 6.86 -37.93
CA GLY A 911 0.83 5.96 -38.97
C GLY A 911 1.37 6.28 -40.37
N ALA A 912 0.55 6.01 -41.38
CA ALA A 912 0.90 6.19 -42.78
C ALA A 912 0.50 7.58 -43.34
N ILE A 913 1.09 7.93 -44.48
CA ILE A 913 0.51 8.89 -45.42
C ILE A 913 -0.15 8.11 -46.55
N LEU A 914 -1.42 8.38 -46.82
CA LEU A 914 -2.10 7.94 -48.02
C LEU A 914 -2.05 9.07 -49.07
N GLU A 915 -1.43 8.81 -50.22
CA GLU A 915 -1.34 9.72 -51.35
C GLU A 915 -2.34 9.31 -52.43
N LEU A 916 -3.21 10.23 -52.82
CA LEU A 916 -4.17 10.07 -53.90
C LEU A 916 -3.44 10.34 -55.23
N VAL A 917 -3.30 9.32 -56.06
CA VAL A 917 -2.63 9.40 -57.38
C VAL A 917 -3.63 9.12 -58.50
N ASP A 918 -3.50 9.86 -59.60
CA ASP A 918 -4.33 9.71 -60.80
C ASP A 918 -3.97 8.46 -61.62
#